data_AF-A0A9P1BDQ7-F1
#
_entry.id   AF-A0A9P1BDQ7-F1
#
_cell.length_a   1.000
_cell.length_b   1.000
_cell.length_c   1.000
_cell.angle_alpha   90.00
_cell.angle_beta   90.00
_cell.angle_gamma   90.00
#
_symmetry.space_group_name_H-M   'P 1'
#
loop_
_entity.id
_entity.type
_entity.pdbx_description
1 polymer ?
#
loop_
_entity_poly.entity_id
_entity_poly.type
_entity_poly.pdbx_seq_one_letter_code
_entity_poly.pdbx_strand_id
1 'polypeptide(L)'
;MAAIAVVSWYSRDGSEVSIGSKSFIESIVLGELAEGVLLDAGIEAEHDRQSMQAQLSWQAANNGEIDLYAEYTGTLMRELLAEENLQTLDELRDELAKRGLKITAPLGFRNNYGLGMQEETAQRLGIESISDLADHPELKFRFSDPFMAREDCWPSLQENYHLPQRDVRGMNHDLAYVALVNGACDVIDIYTTDAEIEHFNLRVLRDDLQHFPAYEAVVLYRSDLVDRHPEVEQALSRLEGVIDEQEMMALNAQVKYGKQQAPEVASAYLADDLGINIETNLETWQQRLLRNTLEHLRLVTVSLTAAIIVALPLGVIAAGKRRVGQVILAVVGVVQTIPSLALLAFMVPLLGVGVRPAMMALFLYSLLPIVRNTHAGLHDIPSQIRDSAYALGLPASARLFRVELPMASRSIMAGIKTSAVINVGTAALGGLIAAGGFGQPIMTGLSRLDMQMVVWQGAVPASILALVVQGVFELAERLIVPKGLRKGQIVMRVLGCLCLLVALFTGDVQADEEQFSPEARKRIAELQREITLLKAENKRLKDALGESEDARADKGVQPGQVQHSIVTIFRDMPADLQPGKAWDKVRLPKVYKWLETELTGVPFESVMLVSKIKVGRNRNSKNPSDAWRAAIYFRPLELGYEGKLFAQYIGEKFPHPLILDGDAAFAKEMQAIPVGKKLTVTGKISQVQLMPTTFEGFWKVNILLQDYGVGF
;
A
#
# COMPACT_ATOMS: atom_id res chain seq x y z
N MET A 1 -9.55 -28.71 -20.66
CA MET A 1 -8.09 -28.92 -20.52
C MET A 1 -7.45 -27.93 -19.56
N ALA A 2 -7.42 -26.62 -19.82
CA ALA A 2 -6.88 -25.64 -18.86
C ALA A 2 -7.61 -25.62 -17.49
N ALA A 3 -8.94 -25.69 -17.48
CA ALA A 3 -9.72 -25.80 -16.23
C ALA A 3 -9.50 -27.13 -15.47
N ILE A 4 -9.11 -28.21 -16.17
CA ILE A 4 -8.84 -29.53 -15.58
C ILE A 4 -7.41 -29.57 -15.01
N ALA A 5 -6.45 -28.90 -15.68
CA ALA A 5 -5.08 -28.72 -15.17
C ALA A 5 -5.03 -27.79 -13.94
N VAL A 6 -5.95 -26.83 -13.81
CA VAL A 6 -6.07 -25.96 -12.62
C VAL A 6 -6.56 -26.72 -11.39
N VAL A 7 -7.43 -27.72 -11.57
CA VAL A 7 -7.99 -28.54 -10.47
C VAL A 7 -7.02 -29.65 -10.05
N SER A 8 -6.33 -30.29 -11.00
CA SER A 8 -5.41 -31.41 -10.74
C SER A 8 -4.11 -31.01 -10.02
N TRP A 9 -3.81 -29.72 -9.89
CA TRP A 9 -2.55 -29.23 -9.31
C TRP A 9 -2.74 -28.58 -7.92
N TYR A 10 -3.91 -28.76 -7.30
CA TYR A 10 -4.20 -28.41 -5.90
C TYR A 10 -4.75 -29.59 -5.10
N SER A 11 -4.88 -30.77 -5.70
CA SER A 11 -5.14 -31.98 -4.94
C SER A 11 -3.85 -32.38 -4.23
N ARG A 12 -3.72 -32.01 -2.94
CA ARG A 12 -2.75 -32.64 -2.04
C ARG A 12 -3.03 -34.15 -2.01
N ASP A 13 -1.97 -34.94 -1.91
CA ASP A 13 -2.12 -36.36 -1.65
C ASP A 13 -2.69 -36.52 -0.23
N GLY A 14 -3.68 -37.38 -0.04
CA GLY A 14 -4.43 -37.46 1.22
C GLY A 14 -3.64 -38.04 2.41
N SER A 15 -2.37 -38.42 2.19
CA SER A 15 -1.47 -39.00 3.18
C SER A 15 -0.62 -37.98 3.94
N GLU A 16 -0.32 -36.82 3.34
CA GLU A 16 0.54 -35.79 3.92
C GLU A 16 -0.23 -34.90 4.90
N VAL A 17 0.28 -34.73 6.12
CA VAL A 17 -0.33 -33.90 7.15
C VAL A 17 -0.05 -32.43 6.87
N SER A 18 -1.11 -31.63 6.71
CA SER A 18 -0.95 -30.19 6.49
C SER A 18 -0.99 -29.42 7.80
N ILE A 19 0.08 -28.67 8.08
CA ILE A 19 0.17 -27.81 9.25
C ILE A 19 -0.01 -26.36 8.81
N GLY A 20 -0.86 -25.60 9.50
CA GLY A 20 -1.00 -24.16 9.29
C GLY A 20 -0.35 -23.34 10.41
N SER A 21 -0.24 -22.03 10.18
CA SER A 21 0.17 -21.08 11.22
C SER A 21 -0.54 -19.73 11.06
N LYS A 22 -0.67 -19.02 12.17
CA LYS A 22 -1.09 -17.62 12.18
C LYS A 22 0.03 -16.71 11.66
N SER A 23 -0.29 -15.43 11.45
CA SER A 23 0.61 -14.48 10.80
C SER A 23 1.73 -13.89 11.65
N PHE A 24 1.82 -14.28 12.92
CA PHE A 24 2.87 -13.82 13.82
C PHE A 24 3.91 -14.92 14.06
N ILE A 25 5.10 -14.48 14.48
CA ILE A 25 6.32 -15.30 14.54
C ILE A 25 6.15 -16.55 15.40
N GLU A 26 5.58 -16.40 16.60
CA GLU A 26 5.37 -17.50 17.53
C GLU A 26 4.58 -18.65 16.90
N SER A 27 3.46 -18.36 16.23
CA SER A 27 2.66 -19.42 15.60
C SER A 27 3.41 -20.11 14.45
N ILE A 28 4.30 -19.41 13.75
CA ILE A 28 5.15 -20.01 12.71
C ILE A 28 6.16 -20.95 13.39
N VAL A 29 6.84 -20.52 14.46
CA VAL A 29 7.80 -21.35 15.20
C VAL A 29 7.12 -22.61 15.75
N LEU A 30 5.95 -22.46 16.37
CA LEU A 30 5.16 -23.60 16.87
C LEU A 30 4.74 -24.56 15.74
N GLY A 31 4.43 -24.03 14.55
CA GLY A 31 4.14 -24.85 13.37
C GLY A 31 5.34 -25.69 12.92
N GLU A 32 6.54 -25.12 12.92
CA GLU A 32 7.79 -25.84 12.62
C GLU A 32 8.14 -26.87 13.71
N LEU A 33 7.88 -26.55 14.99
CA LEU A 33 8.04 -27.51 16.09
C LEU A 33 7.08 -28.70 15.95
N ALA A 34 5.82 -28.42 15.59
CA ALA A 34 4.81 -29.43 15.31
C ALA A 34 5.20 -30.30 14.09
N GLU A 35 5.66 -29.69 13.00
CA GLU A 35 6.21 -30.41 11.84
C GLU A 35 7.32 -31.36 12.28
N GLY A 36 8.22 -30.86 13.14
CA GLY A 36 9.35 -31.64 13.57
C GLY A 36 9.02 -32.87 14.42
N VAL A 37 8.14 -32.72 15.42
CA VAL A 37 7.74 -33.88 16.24
C VAL A 37 6.97 -34.93 15.44
N LEU A 38 6.25 -34.52 14.38
CA LEU A 38 5.54 -35.43 13.48
C LEU A 38 6.50 -36.18 12.56
N LEU A 39 7.50 -35.49 11.98
CA LEU A 39 8.53 -36.11 11.16
C LEU A 39 9.35 -37.15 11.95
N ASP A 40 9.69 -36.86 13.20
CA ASP A 40 10.38 -37.82 14.08
C ASP A 40 9.53 -39.06 14.41
N ALA A 41 8.20 -38.89 14.45
CA ALA A 41 7.25 -39.99 14.59
C ALA A 41 7.04 -40.79 13.29
N GLY A 42 7.67 -40.39 12.18
CA GLY A 42 7.53 -41.03 10.87
C GLY A 42 6.29 -40.60 10.09
N ILE A 43 5.62 -39.52 10.51
CA ILE A 43 4.48 -38.93 9.80
C ILE A 43 5.00 -37.93 8.77
N GLU A 44 4.67 -38.12 7.50
CA GLU A 44 4.92 -37.10 6.46
C GLU A 44 4.04 -35.87 6.75
N ALA A 45 4.67 -34.75 7.09
CA ALA A 45 4.00 -33.50 7.40
C ALA A 45 4.69 -32.34 6.67
N GLU A 46 3.89 -31.36 6.27
CA GLU A 46 4.36 -30.12 5.67
C GLU A 46 3.73 -28.92 6.39
N HIS A 47 4.59 -28.02 6.89
CA HIS A 47 4.14 -26.72 7.36
C HIS A 47 3.92 -25.76 6.19
N ASP A 48 2.64 -25.42 5.97
CA ASP A 48 2.25 -24.32 5.10
C ASP A 48 2.60 -23.00 5.77
N ARG A 49 3.78 -22.49 5.41
CA ARG A 49 4.36 -21.24 5.91
C ARG A 49 3.59 -20.00 5.42
N GLN A 50 2.45 -20.18 4.75
CA GLN A 50 1.51 -19.13 4.42
C GLN A 50 0.68 -18.76 5.63
N SER A 51 1.28 -17.92 6.46
CA SER A 51 0.67 -17.20 7.57
C SER A 51 -0.76 -16.69 7.30
N MET A 52 -1.70 -17.12 8.14
CA MET A 52 -3.11 -16.72 8.10
C MET A 52 -3.53 -15.89 9.32
N GLN A 53 -4.65 -15.18 9.25
CA GLN A 53 -5.28 -14.62 10.46
C GLN A 53 -5.97 -15.72 11.27
N ALA A 54 -6.28 -15.47 12.55
CA ALA A 54 -6.88 -16.48 13.44
C ALA A 54 -8.19 -17.06 12.87
N GLN A 55 -9.14 -16.21 12.49
CA GLN A 55 -10.41 -16.63 11.89
C GLN A 55 -10.23 -17.47 10.61
N LEU A 56 -9.22 -17.15 9.80
CA LEU A 56 -8.93 -17.89 8.56
C LEU A 56 -8.30 -19.26 8.87
N SER A 57 -7.42 -19.33 9.86
CA SER A 57 -6.81 -20.59 10.31
C SER A 57 -7.88 -21.53 10.88
N TRP A 58 -8.78 -21.00 11.70
CA TRP A 58 -9.95 -21.71 12.20
C TRP A 58 -10.85 -22.24 11.08
N GLN A 59 -11.19 -21.39 10.10
CA GLN A 59 -12.00 -21.80 8.95
C GLN A 59 -11.30 -22.87 8.10
N ALA A 60 -9.99 -22.75 7.89
CA ALA A 60 -9.20 -23.73 7.17
C ALA A 60 -9.20 -25.09 7.89
N ALA A 61 -9.03 -25.11 9.22
CA ALA A 61 -9.09 -26.34 10.01
C ALA A 61 -10.50 -26.97 9.96
N ASN A 62 -11.54 -26.17 10.13
CA ASN A 62 -12.94 -26.64 10.13
C ASN A 62 -13.40 -27.15 8.75
N ASN A 63 -12.85 -26.59 7.66
CA ASN A 63 -13.13 -27.05 6.29
C ASN A 63 -12.22 -28.21 5.83
N GLY A 64 -11.24 -28.59 6.65
CA GLY A 64 -10.28 -29.64 6.31
C GLY A 64 -9.21 -29.24 5.29
N GLU A 65 -8.93 -27.93 5.18
CA GLU A 65 -7.87 -27.39 4.32
C GLU A 65 -6.49 -27.48 5.00
N ILE A 66 -6.46 -27.44 6.33
CA ILE A 66 -5.30 -27.78 7.18
C ILE A 66 -5.72 -28.82 8.23
N ASP A 67 -4.77 -29.62 8.69
CA ASP A 67 -5.00 -30.69 9.66
C ASP A 67 -4.76 -30.24 11.11
N LEU A 68 -3.78 -29.36 11.33
CA LEU A 68 -3.48 -28.81 12.64
C LEU A 68 -2.80 -27.44 12.56
N TYR A 69 -2.88 -26.65 13.63
CA TYR A 69 -2.14 -25.41 13.81
C TYR A 69 -2.10 -25.01 15.30
N ALA A 70 -1.19 -24.09 15.66
CA ALA A 70 -1.12 -23.54 17.02
C ALA A 70 -2.22 -22.50 17.28
N GLU A 71 -2.93 -22.64 18.41
CA GLU A 71 -4.06 -21.82 18.81
C GLU A 71 -4.03 -21.54 20.33
N TYR A 72 -4.84 -20.59 20.79
CA TYR A 72 -4.85 -20.13 22.18
C TYR A 72 -6.24 -20.31 22.77
N THR A 73 -6.28 -20.82 23.99
CA THR A 73 -7.54 -21.13 24.68
C THR A 73 -8.45 -19.92 24.83
N GLY A 74 -7.89 -18.75 25.17
CA GLY A 74 -8.62 -17.49 25.23
C GLY A 74 -9.21 -17.05 23.88
N THR A 75 -8.47 -17.19 22.78
CA THR A 75 -8.98 -16.90 21.43
C THR A 75 -10.13 -17.84 21.06
N LEU A 76 -10.00 -19.12 21.34
CA LEU A 76 -11.07 -20.09 21.08
C LEU A 76 -12.34 -19.73 21.85
N MET A 77 -12.23 -19.43 23.15
CA MET A 77 -13.40 -19.24 24.02
C MET A 77 -14.02 -17.85 23.91
N ARG A 78 -13.22 -16.80 23.65
CA ARG A 78 -13.67 -15.40 23.70
C ARG A 78 -13.88 -14.75 22.33
N GLU A 79 -13.29 -15.33 21.28
CA GLU A 79 -13.40 -14.79 19.92
C GLU A 79 -14.12 -15.77 18.98
N LEU A 80 -13.59 -17.00 18.83
CA LEU A 80 -14.07 -17.94 17.82
C LEU A 80 -15.37 -18.65 18.24
N LEU A 81 -15.53 -18.95 19.53
CA LEU A 81 -16.69 -19.61 20.14
C LEU A 81 -17.32 -18.73 21.22
N ALA A 82 -17.23 -17.41 21.07
CA ALA A 82 -17.74 -16.44 22.05
C ALA A 82 -19.23 -16.68 22.39
N GLU A 83 -20.03 -17.05 21.38
CA GLU A 83 -21.47 -17.31 21.53
C GLU A 83 -21.78 -18.49 22.47
N GLU A 84 -20.86 -19.45 22.60
CA GLU A 84 -21.01 -20.64 23.44
C GLU A 84 -20.74 -20.34 24.93
N ASN A 85 -20.19 -19.16 25.26
CA ASN A 85 -19.93 -18.70 26.63
C ASN A 85 -19.12 -19.69 27.50
N LEU A 86 -18.14 -20.35 26.89
CA LEU A 86 -17.28 -21.35 27.53
C LEU A 86 -16.45 -20.71 28.67
N GLN A 87 -16.32 -21.40 29.81
CA GLN A 87 -15.55 -20.95 30.97
C GLN A 87 -14.38 -21.88 31.32
N THR A 88 -14.42 -23.15 30.90
CA THR A 88 -13.39 -24.13 31.25
C THR A 88 -12.79 -24.82 30.02
N LEU A 89 -11.59 -25.39 30.19
CA LEU A 89 -10.93 -26.18 29.13
C LEU A 89 -11.71 -27.45 28.77
N ASP A 90 -12.43 -28.04 29.73
CA ASP A 90 -13.23 -29.24 29.47
C ASP A 90 -14.47 -28.92 28.63
N GLU A 91 -15.15 -27.81 28.93
CA GLU A 91 -16.23 -27.29 28.08
C GLU A 91 -15.73 -26.97 26.66
N LEU A 92 -14.54 -26.39 26.54
CA LEU A 92 -13.91 -26.14 25.25
C LEU A 92 -13.64 -27.43 24.48
N ARG A 93 -13.06 -28.44 25.12
CA ARG A 93 -12.80 -29.75 24.49
C ARG A 93 -14.09 -30.42 24.00
N ASP A 94 -15.15 -30.39 24.82
CA ASP A 94 -16.45 -30.95 24.44
C ASP A 94 -17.04 -30.23 23.23
N GLU A 95 -16.93 -28.89 23.17
CA GLU A 95 -17.47 -28.11 22.05
C GLU A 95 -16.67 -28.30 20.75
N LEU A 96 -15.35 -28.44 20.86
CA LEU A 96 -14.47 -28.77 19.74
C LEU A 96 -14.73 -30.18 19.22
N ALA A 97 -14.94 -31.16 20.11
CA ALA A 97 -15.23 -32.54 19.71
C ALA A 97 -16.51 -32.64 18.87
N LYS A 98 -17.55 -31.85 19.18
CA LYS A 98 -18.78 -31.75 18.37
C LYS A 98 -18.53 -31.26 16.94
N ARG A 99 -17.44 -30.52 16.72
CA ARG A 99 -16.99 -30.01 15.41
C ARG A 99 -15.95 -30.92 14.74
N GLY A 100 -15.62 -32.06 15.34
CA GLY A 100 -14.57 -32.94 14.84
C GLY A 100 -13.17 -32.34 15.00
N LEU A 101 -12.96 -31.49 16.01
CA LEU A 101 -11.67 -30.89 16.36
C LEU A 101 -11.24 -31.32 17.76
N LYS A 102 -9.95 -31.31 18.01
CA LYS A 102 -9.31 -31.61 19.30
C LYS A 102 -8.20 -30.58 19.57
N ILE A 103 -7.81 -30.48 20.83
CA ILE A 103 -6.64 -29.70 21.26
C ILE A 103 -5.74 -30.56 22.13
N THR A 104 -4.43 -30.28 22.11
CA THR A 104 -3.46 -30.85 23.06
C THR A 104 -3.68 -30.30 24.47
N ALA A 105 -2.94 -30.81 25.44
CA ALA A 105 -2.69 -30.04 26.65
C ALA A 105 -1.90 -28.75 26.33
N PRO A 106 -1.89 -27.76 27.25
CA PRO A 106 -1.07 -26.55 27.10
C PRO A 106 0.40 -26.86 26.82
N LEU A 107 1.02 -26.10 25.92
CA LEU A 107 2.42 -26.29 25.51
C LEU A 107 3.42 -25.85 26.59
N GLY A 108 2.98 -25.10 27.60
CA GLY A 108 3.78 -24.73 28.76
C GLY A 108 3.81 -23.24 29.08
N PHE A 109 3.36 -22.39 28.15
CA PHE A 109 3.40 -20.93 28.29
C PHE A 109 2.05 -20.25 28.02
N ARG A 110 1.96 -18.98 28.43
CA ARG A 110 0.80 -18.12 28.18
C ARG A 110 1.18 -16.92 27.34
N ASN A 111 0.37 -16.65 26.34
CA ASN A 111 0.48 -15.47 25.50
C ASN A 111 -0.70 -14.53 25.80
N ASN A 112 -0.65 -13.91 26.98
CA ASN A 112 -1.74 -13.06 27.46
C ASN A 112 -1.66 -11.66 26.87
N TYR A 113 -2.81 -11.00 26.79
CA TYR A 113 -2.85 -9.56 26.65
C TYR A 113 -2.27 -8.87 27.89
N GLY A 114 -1.57 -7.76 27.64
CA GLY A 114 -1.12 -6.83 28.66
C GLY A 114 -1.08 -5.41 28.12
N LEU A 115 -0.79 -4.45 29.00
CA LEU A 115 -0.48 -3.08 28.60
C LEU A 115 1.00 -2.80 28.81
N GLY A 116 1.63 -2.16 27.83
CA GLY A 116 3.06 -1.84 27.84
C GLY A 116 3.33 -0.34 27.75
N MET A 117 4.37 0.10 28.46
CA MET A 117 4.91 1.47 28.41
C MET A 117 6.43 1.44 28.27
N GLN A 118 7.03 2.54 27.81
CA GLN A 118 8.49 2.67 27.94
C GLN A 118 8.88 2.69 29.43
N GLU A 119 9.89 1.90 29.80
CA GLU A 119 10.36 1.79 31.19
C GLU A 119 10.71 3.17 31.79
N GLU A 120 11.40 4.02 31.03
CA GLU A 120 11.76 5.39 31.48
C GLU A 120 10.52 6.24 31.78
N THR A 121 9.48 6.13 30.96
CA THR A 121 8.23 6.88 31.14
C THR A 121 7.44 6.35 32.32
N ALA A 122 7.33 5.02 32.47
CA ALA A 122 6.68 4.38 33.60
C ALA A 122 7.34 4.78 34.92
N GLN A 123 8.68 4.75 34.99
CA GLN A 123 9.43 5.18 36.18
C GLN A 123 9.24 6.66 36.49
N ARG A 124 9.26 7.53 35.47
CA ARG A 124 9.08 8.98 35.64
C ARG A 124 7.69 9.33 36.18
N LEU A 125 6.67 8.58 35.78
CA LEU A 125 5.28 8.80 36.19
C LEU A 125 4.89 7.98 37.43
N GLY A 126 5.69 6.99 37.83
CA GLY A 126 5.41 6.11 38.97
C GLY A 126 4.33 5.06 38.68
N ILE A 127 4.23 4.60 37.43
CA ILE A 127 3.19 3.67 36.97
C ILE A 127 3.74 2.22 37.02
N GLU A 128 3.11 1.34 37.78
CA GLU A 128 3.49 -0.08 37.89
C GLU A 128 2.36 -1.04 37.47
N SER A 129 1.11 -0.58 37.57
CA SER A 129 -0.10 -1.37 37.36
C SER A 129 -1.07 -0.69 36.39
N ILE A 130 -2.04 -1.44 35.87
CA ILE A 130 -3.08 -0.90 34.99
C ILE A 130 -3.93 0.13 35.76
N SER A 131 -4.22 -0.12 37.04
CA SER A 131 -4.95 0.83 37.89
C SER A 131 -4.28 2.21 37.99
N ASP A 132 -2.94 2.28 37.99
CA ASP A 132 -2.22 3.56 38.07
C ASP A 132 -2.49 4.45 36.85
N LEU A 133 -2.86 3.87 35.70
CA LEU A 133 -3.24 4.65 34.51
C LEU A 133 -4.46 5.54 34.76
N ALA A 134 -5.33 5.22 35.72
CA ALA A 134 -6.51 6.03 36.03
C ALA A 134 -6.16 7.47 36.44
N ASP A 135 -4.97 7.70 37.01
CA ASP A 135 -4.51 9.02 37.45
C ASP A 135 -3.86 9.85 36.33
N HIS A 136 -3.75 9.30 35.11
CA HIS A 136 -3.03 9.90 33.98
C HIS A 136 -3.90 10.04 32.71
N PRO A 137 -4.93 10.92 32.72
CA PRO A 137 -5.85 11.10 31.59
C PRO A 137 -5.21 11.67 30.31
N GLU A 138 -4.01 12.26 30.42
CA GLU A 138 -3.25 12.86 29.33
C GLU A 138 -2.55 11.86 28.41
N LEU A 139 -2.36 10.62 28.88
CA LEU A 139 -1.64 9.59 28.14
C LEU A 139 -2.37 9.20 26.85
N LYS A 140 -1.58 8.96 25.81
CA LYS A 140 -2.06 8.59 24.48
C LYS A 140 -1.93 7.10 24.30
N PHE A 141 -3.04 6.43 24.04
CA PHE A 141 -3.08 4.98 23.91
C PHE A 141 -3.17 4.60 22.43
N ARG A 142 -2.41 3.59 22.04
CA ARG A 142 -2.46 3.00 20.71
C ARG A 142 -2.59 1.50 20.83
N PHE A 143 -3.77 1.00 20.53
CA PHE A 143 -4.07 -0.42 20.65
C PHE A 143 -4.22 -1.09 19.30
N SER A 144 -4.01 -2.40 19.25
CA SER A 144 -4.31 -3.19 18.06
C SER A 144 -5.80 -3.10 17.71
N ASP A 145 -6.12 -3.13 16.41
CA ASP A 145 -7.52 -3.11 15.96
C ASP A 145 -8.38 -4.23 16.62
N PRO A 146 -7.90 -5.48 16.78
CA PRO A 146 -8.61 -6.51 17.53
C PRO A 146 -8.85 -6.12 18.99
N PHE A 147 -7.84 -5.57 19.69
CA PHE A 147 -7.97 -5.16 21.08
C PHE A 147 -8.96 -4.02 21.29
N MET A 148 -9.11 -3.13 20.30
CA MET A 148 -10.14 -2.08 20.29
C MET A 148 -11.56 -2.63 20.05
N ALA A 149 -11.69 -3.72 19.29
CA ALA A 149 -12.97 -4.23 18.81
C ALA A 149 -13.59 -5.28 19.73
N ARG A 150 -12.76 -6.08 20.42
CA ARG A 150 -13.20 -7.20 21.27
C ARG A 150 -13.76 -6.72 22.60
N GLU A 151 -14.88 -7.31 23.03
CA GLU A 151 -15.56 -6.93 24.27
C GLU A 151 -14.68 -7.19 25.51
N ASP A 152 -13.92 -8.29 25.51
CA ASP A 152 -13.01 -8.71 26.59
C ASP A 152 -11.66 -7.97 26.60
N CYS A 153 -11.49 -6.95 25.75
CA CYS A 153 -10.29 -6.13 25.66
C CYS A 153 -10.59 -4.69 26.07
N TRP A 154 -10.27 -3.69 25.24
CA TRP A 154 -10.38 -2.27 25.60
C TRP A 154 -11.74 -1.84 26.19
N PRO A 155 -12.91 -2.23 25.63
CA PRO A 155 -14.20 -1.81 26.16
C PRO A 155 -14.43 -2.24 27.62
N SER A 156 -14.22 -3.52 27.94
CA SER A 156 -14.41 -4.01 29.30
C SER A 156 -13.25 -3.60 30.23
N LEU A 157 -12.03 -3.51 29.71
CA LEU A 157 -10.87 -3.04 30.48
C LEU A 157 -11.06 -1.59 30.94
N GLN A 158 -11.50 -0.70 30.03
CA GLN A 158 -11.77 0.70 30.34
C GLN A 158 -12.83 0.83 31.43
N GLU A 159 -13.90 0.02 31.38
CA GLU A 159 -14.96 0.03 32.38
C GLU A 159 -14.46 -0.49 33.73
N ASN A 160 -13.79 -1.64 33.75
CA ASN A 160 -13.33 -2.32 34.98
C ASN A 160 -12.28 -1.50 35.73
N TYR A 161 -11.35 -0.87 35.01
CA TYR A 161 -10.28 -0.04 35.59
C TYR A 161 -10.65 1.45 35.69
N HIS A 162 -11.84 1.85 35.25
CA HIS A 162 -12.31 3.25 35.24
C HIS A 162 -11.34 4.22 34.53
N LEU A 163 -10.78 3.78 33.40
CA LEU A 163 -9.72 4.50 32.68
C LEU A 163 -10.25 5.76 31.96
N PRO A 164 -9.76 6.98 32.30
CA PRO A 164 -10.34 8.24 31.81
C PRO A 164 -9.81 8.70 30.45
N GLN A 165 -8.86 7.99 29.85
CA GLN A 165 -8.16 8.42 28.63
C GLN A 165 -9.12 8.60 27.45
N ARG A 166 -8.89 9.68 26.70
CA ARG A 166 -9.71 10.05 25.52
C ARG A 166 -8.96 9.94 24.20
N ASP A 167 -7.63 9.99 24.21
CA ASP A 167 -6.81 9.79 23.01
C ASP A 167 -6.41 8.31 22.89
N VAL A 168 -7.40 7.48 22.60
CA VAL A 168 -7.26 6.04 22.38
C VAL A 168 -7.59 5.74 20.93
N ARG A 169 -6.68 5.10 20.20
CA ARG A 169 -6.86 4.80 18.77
C ARG A 169 -6.35 3.41 18.42
N GLY A 170 -7.07 2.77 17.49
CA GLY A 170 -6.63 1.54 16.83
C GLY A 170 -5.45 1.78 15.89
N MET A 171 -4.49 0.86 15.87
CA MET A 171 -3.44 0.75 14.87
C MET A 171 -2.97 -0.71 14.72
N ASN A 172 -2.02 -0.98 13.84
CA ASN A 172 -1.41 -2.30 13.74
C ASN A 172 -0.47 -2.57 14.93
N HIS A 173 -0.51 -3.78 15.51
CA HIS A 173 0.25 -4.21 16.69
C HIS A 173 1.75 -3.88 16.60
N ASP A 174 2.41 -4.34 15.54
CA ASP A 174 3.85 -4.10 15.35
C ASP A 174 4.17 -2.60 15.18
N LEU A 175 3.28 -1.84 14.54
CA LEU A 175 3.44 -0.39 14.41
C LEU A 175 3.20 0.36 15.73
N ALA A 176 2.44 -0.22 16.68
CA ALA A 176 2.22 0.37 18.00
C ALA A 176 3.53 0.47 18.79
N TYR A 177 4.38 -0.56 18.73
CA TYR A 177 5.74 -0.51 19.27
C TYR A 177 6.57 0.61 18.66
N VAL A 178 6.53 0.77 17.34
CA VAL A 178 7.25 1.86 16.66
C VAL A 178 6.72 3.23 17.10
N ALA A 179 5.41 3.37 17.28
CA ALA A 179 4.80 4.60 17.78
C ALA A 179 5.21 4.89 19.23
N LEU A 180 5.25 3.85 20.08
CA LEU A 180 5.66 3.94 21.48
C LEU A 180 7.13 4.40 21.58
N VAL A 181 8.04 3.74 20.86
CA VAL A 181 9.48 4.05 20.88
C VAL A 181 9.78 5.46 20.35
N ASN A 182 9.02 5.93 19.36
CA ASN A 182 9.16 7.28 18.82
C ASN A 182 8.44 8.37 19.64
N GLY A 183 7.81 8.02 20.76
CA GLY A 183 7.07 8.97 21.62
C GLY A 183 5.78 9.50 20.99
N ALA A 184 5.24 8.83 19.97
CA ALA A 184 3.96 9.17 19.35
C ALA A 184 2.76 8.70 20.21
N CYS A 185 3.00 7.76 21.13
CA CYS A 185 2.07 7.31 22.16
C CYS A 185 2.81 6.89 23.43
N ASP A 186 2.05 6.67 24.50
CA ASP A 186 2.58 6.39 25.83
C ASP A 186 2.26 4.98 26.33
N VAL A 187 1.13 4.40 25.88
CA VAL A 187 0.69 3.05 26.24
C VAL A 187 0.22 2.30 24.99
N ILE A 188 0.57 1.02 24.90
CA ILE A 188 0.13 0.09 23.86
C ILE A 188 -0.36 -1.22 24.47
N ASP A 189 -1.10 -2.02 23.71
CA ASP A 189 -1.35 -3.41 24.03
C ASP A 189 -0.13 -4.23 23.62
N ILE A 190 0.19 -5.24 24.41
CA ILE A 190 1.30 -6.15 24.18
C ILE A 190 0.84 -7.59 24.39
N TYR A 191 1.57 -8.51 23.80
CA TYR A 191 1.51 -9.91 24.16
C TYR A 191 2.65 -10.24 25.12
N THR A 192 2.40 -11.02 26.18
CA THR A 192 3.43 -11.34 27.19
C THR A 192 4.66 -12.06 26.62
N THR A 193 4.52 -12.70 25.45
CA THR A 193 5.61 -13.38 24.75
C THR A 193 6.25 -12.56 23.62
N ASP A 194 5.89 -11.28 23.47
CA ASP A 194 6.48 -10.40 22.45
C ASP A 194 7.95 -10.12 22.77
N ALA A 195 8.81 -10.41 21.79
CA ALA A 195 10.25 -10.15 21.90
C ALA A 195 10.58 -8.65 22.04
N GLU A 196 9.67 -7.78 21.61
CA GLU A 196 9.75 -6.32 21.75
C GLU A 196 9.89 -5.84 23.20
N ILE A 197 9.32 -6.58 24.16
CA ILE A 197 9.32 -6.17 25.57
C ILE A 197 10.75 -6.02 26.06
N GLU A 198 11.59 -7.03 25.80
CA GLU A 198 13.00 -6.99 26.17
C GLU A 198 13.78 -6.06 25.22
N HIS A 199 13.54 -6.14 23.91
CA HIS A 199 14.30 -5.38 22.92
C HIS A 199 14.19 -3.86 23.10
N PHE A 200 13.00 -3.35 23.40
CA PHE A 200 12.74 -1.93 23.63
C PHE A 200 12.74 -1.54 25.11
N ASN A 201 13.08 -2.47 26.01
CA ASN A 201 13.08 -2.26 27.46
C ASN A 201 11.76 -1.62 27.94
N LEU A 202 10.67 -2.36 27.76
CA LEU A 202 9.32 -1.92 28.09
C LEU A 202 8.89 -2.43 29.45
N ARG A 203 8.15 -1.59 30.18
CA ARG A 203 7.42 -2.01 31.37
C ARG A 203 6.11 -2.65 30.94
N VAL A 204 5.94 -3.94 31.25
CA VAL A 204 4.61 -4.58 31.28
C VAL A 204 3.91 -4.15 32.56
N LEU A 205 2.73 -3.53 32.42
CA LEU A 205 1.92 -3.11 33.56
C LEU A 205 1.25 -4.32 34.20
N ARG A 206 1.28 -4.40 35.52
CA ARG A 206 0.60 -5.47 36.27
C ARG A 206 -0.92 -5.33 36.14
N ASP A 207 -1.59 -6.38 35.65
CA ASP A 207 -3.05 -6.53 35.66
C ASP A 207 -3.53 -6.86 37.08
N ASP A 208 -3.63 -5.85 37.93
CA ASP A 208 -3.88 -5.98 39.37
C ASP A 208 -5.32 -6.39 39.73
N LEU A 209 -6.27 -6.22 38.81
CA LEU A 209 -7.64 -6.72 38.92
C LEU A 209 -7.87 -8.05 38.16
N GLN A 210 -6.83 -8.65 37.58
CA GLN A 210 -6.89 -9.93 36.85
C GLN A 210 -7.99 -9.94 35.78
N HIS A 211 -8.01 -8.88 34.95
CA HIS A 211 -9.02 -8.71 33.92
C HIS A 211 -8.84 -9.70 32.76
N PHE A 212 -7.60 -9.95 32.33
CA PHE A 212 -7.37 -10.79 31.16
C PHE A 212 -7.44 -12.29 31.51
N PRO A 213 -8.17 -13.10 30.72
CA PRO A 213 -8.15 -14.54 30.87
C PRO A 213 -6.78 -15.12 30.47
N ALA A 214 -6.51 -16.36 30.86
CA ALA A 214 -5.32 -17.06 30.41
C ALA A 214 -5.45 -17.49 28.94
N TYR A 215 -4.45 -17.16 28.14
CA TYR A 215 -4.28 -17.55 26.74
C TYR A 215 -3.18 -18.61 26.66
N GLU A 216 -3.53 -19.84 27.04
CA GLU A 216 -2.60 -20.96 26.99
C GLU A 216 -2.45 -21.44 25.55
N ALA A 217 -1.20 -21.54 25.09
CA ALA A 217 -0.91 -22.07 23.76
C ALA A 217 -1.20 -23.58 23.72
N VAL A 218 -1.90 -24.02 22.68
CA VAL A 218 -2.27 -25.41 22.39
C VAL A 218 -2.10 -25.69 20.90
N VAL A 219 -1.96 -26.96 20.52
CA VAL A 219 -2.11 -27.37 19.12
C VAL A 219 -3.56 -27.82 18.91
N LEU A 220 -4.28 -27.14 18.02
CA LEU A 220 -5.60 -27.56 17.56
C LEU A 220 -5.44 -28.44 16.32
N TYR A 221 -6.09 -29.60 16.32
CA TYR A 221 -6.01 -30.57 15.22
C TYR A 221 -7.36 -31.24 14.94
N ARG A 222 -7.52 -31.77 13.72
CA ARG A 222 -8.74 -32.46 13.33
C ARG A 222 -8.83 -33.86 13.94
N SER A 223 -10.03 -34.27 14.33
CA SER A 223 -10.27 -35.58 14.94
C SER A 223 -9.97 -36.75 14.00
N ASP A 224 -10.26 -36.60 12.70
CA ASP A 224 -9.98 -37.60 11.67
C ASP A 224 -8.49 -37.75 11.33
N LEU A 225 -7.63 -36.85 11.84
CA LEU A 225 -6.18 -37.01 11.75
C LEU A 225 -5.71 -38.23 12.53
N VAL A 226 -6.34 -38.54 13.67
CA VAL A 226 -6.02 -39.70 14.50
C VAL A 226 -6.37 -41.01 13.79
N ASP A 227 -7.42 -41.01 12.96
CA ASP A 227 -7.80 -42.17 12.17
C ASP A 227 -6.81 -42.44 11.02
N ARG A 228 -6.19 -41.38 10.47
CA ARG A 228 -5.17 -41.47 9.41
C ARG A 228 -3.79 -41.82 9.95
N HIS A 229 -3.43 -41.24 11.10
CA HIS A 229 -2.12 -41.34 11.74
C HIS A 229 -2.32 -41.55 13.26
N PRO A 230 -2.50 -42.81 13.72
CA PRO A 230 -2.78 -43.12 15.13
C PRO A 230 -1.72 -42.63 16.12
N GLU A 231 -0.47 -42.49 15.68
CA GLU A 231 0.67 -41.99 16.44
C GLU A 231 0.70 -40.46 16.60
N VAL A 232 -0.20 -39.71 15.95
CA VAL A 232 -0.20 -38.23 15.98
C VAL A 232 -0.36 -37.65 17.39
N GLU A 233 -1.24 -38.23 18.22
CA GLU A 233 -1.47 -37.72 19.58
C GLU A 233 -0.22 -37.94 20.45
N GLN A 234 0.47 -39.07 20.26
CA GLN A 234 1.73 -39.35 20.95
C GLN A 234 2.83 -38.38 20.51
N ALA A 235 2.92 -38.08 19.21
CA ALA A 235 3.90 -37.14 18.67
C ALA A 235 3.67 -35.72 19.22
N LEU A 236 2.45 -35.20 19.14
CA LEU A 236 2.09 -33.86 19.62
C LEU A 236 2.24 -33.71 21.14
N SER A 237 2.01 -34.80 21.90
CA SER A 237 2.18 -34.77 23.37
C SER A 237 3.61 -34.42 23.82
N ARG A 238 4.61 -34.57 22.93
CA ARG A 238 6.00 -34.20 23.22
C ARG A 238 6.22 -32.69 23.31
N LEU A 239 5.27 -31.89 22.85
CA LEU A 239 5.30 -30.42 22.99
C LEU A 239 4.53 -29.94 24.23
N GLU A 240 3.83 -30.82 24.95
CA GLU A 240 3.01 -30.43 26.10
C GLU A 240 3.88 -30.10 27.32
N GLY A 241 3.72 -28.89 27.85
CA GLY A 241 4.43 -28.41 29.05
C GLY A 241 5.94 -28.22 28.89
N VAL A 242 6.47 -28.17 27.67
CA VAL A 242 7.92 -28.12 27.41
C VAL A 242 8.44 -26.70 27.25
N ILE A 243 7.65 -25.79 26.67
CA ILE A 243 8.10 -24.43 26.34
C ILE A 243 7.54 -23.47 27.39
N ASP A 244 8.41 -22.79 28.14
CA ASP A 244 7.98 -21.71 29.04
C ASP A 244 7.90 -20.34 28.36
N GLU A 245 7.35 -19.33 29.06
CA GLU A 245 7.16 -17.99 28.50
C GLU A 245 8.49 -17.32 28.09
N GLN A 246 9.56 -17.49 28.87
CA GLN A 246 10.86 -16.87 28.59
C GLN A 246 11.55 -17.54 27.41
N GLU A 247 11.44 -18.86 27.32
CA GLU A 247 11.92 -19.64 26.18
C GLU A 247 11.18 -19.23 24.90
N MET A 248 9.85 -19.11 24.94
CA MET A 248 9.08 -18.67 23.78
C MET A 248 9.46 -17.25 23.34
N MET A 249 9.65 -16.32 24.28
CA MET A 249 10.17 -14.97 23.99
C MET A 249 11.55 -15.04 23.30
N ALA A 250 12.45 -15.90 23.78
CA ALA A 250 13.78 -16.06 23.21
C ALA A 250 13.72 -16.62 21.77
N LEU A 251 12.87 -17.63 21.52
CA LEU A 251 12.63 -18.17 20.18
C LEU A 251 12.06 -17.11 19.23
N ASN A 252 11.10 -16.31 19.70
CA ASN A 252 10.54 -15.18 18.95
C ASN A 252 11.62 -14.15 18.59
N ALA A 253 12.49 -13.82 19.56
CA ALA A 253 13.57 -12.85 19.39
C ALA A 253 14.62 -13.30 18.36
N GLN A 254 14.96 -14.60 18.33
CA GLN A 254 15.89 -15.16 17.35
C GLN A 254 15.39 -14.99 15.90
N VAL A 255 14.10 -15.18 15.66
CA VAL A 255 13.51 -14.98 14.34
C VAL A 255 13.37 -13.49 14.01
N LYS A 256 12.87 -12.66 14.94
CA LYS A 256 12.54 -11.25 14.68
C LYS A 256 13.79 -10.38 14.55
N TYR A 257 14.67 -10.45 15.54
CA TYR A 257 15.86 -9.60 15.67
C TYR A 257 17.14 -10.33 15.27
N GLY A 258 17.25 -11.63 15.56
CA GLY A 258 18.36 -12.46 15.10
C GLY A 258 18.33 -12.73 13.58
N LYS A 259 17.21 -12.45 12.91
CA LYS A 259 16.97 -12.67 11.48
C LYS A 259 17.17 -14.12 11.03
N GLN A 260 17.11 -15.05 11.98
CA GLN A 260 17.14 -16.48 11.70
C GLN A 260 15.82 -16.94 11.07
N GLN A 261 15.84 -18.06 10.37
CA GLN A 261 14.63 -18.63 9.81
C GLN A 261 13.90 -19.46 10.88
N ALA A 262 12.57 -19.41 10.92
CA ALA A 262 11.80 -20.19 11.89
C ALA A 262 12.11 -21.71 11.86
N PRO A 263 12.32 -22.36 10.69
CA PRO A 263 12.75 -23.77 10.65
C PRO A 263 14.11 -24.02 11.35
N GLU A 264 15.04 -23.07 11.24
CA GLU A 264 16.36 -23.16 11.88
C GLU A 264 16.24 -23.07 13.41
N VAL A 265 15.47 -22.09 13.89
CA VAL A 265 15.20 -21.87 15.32
C VAL A 265 14.46 -23.06 15.92
N ALA A 266 13.42 -23.56 15.24
CA ALA A 266 12.66 -24.72 15.68
C ALA A 266 13.51 -25.99 15.71
N SER A 267 14.33 -26.24 14.67
CA SER A 267 15.20 -27.41 14.66
C SER A 267 16.31 -27.37 15.70
N ALA A 268 16.85 -26.18 16.00
CA ALA A 268 17.82 -26.04 17.08
C ALA A 268 17.18 -26.40 18.43
N TYR A 269 15.99 -25.86 18.72
CA TYR A 269 15.24 -26.18 19.93
C TYR A 269 14.87 -27.68 20.02
N LEU A 270 14.40 -28.27 18.91
CA LEU A 270 14.10 -29.70 18.84
C LEU A 270 15.32 -30.56 19.15
N ALA A 271 16.50 -30.17 18.68
CA ALA A 271 17.74 -30.92 18.92
C ALA A 271 18.25 -30.76 20.35
N ASP A 272 18.28 -29.52 20.85
CA ASP A 272 18.88 -29.18 22.15
C ASP A 272 17.99 -29.63 23.33
N ASP A 273 16.68 -29.39 23.24
CA ASP A 273 15.74 -29.61 24.35
C ASP A 273 14.95 -30.93 24.24
N LEU A 274 14.66 -31.38 23.02
CA LEU A 274 13.86 -32.59 22.77
C LEU A 274 14.66 -33.79 22.20
N GLY A 275 15.95 -33.58 21.89
CA GLY A 275 16.82 -34.62 21.32
C GLY A 275 16.41 -35.10 19.92
N ILE A 276 15.57 -34.32 19.22
CA ILE A 276 15.04 -34.62 17.88
C ILE A 276 15.92 -33.94 16.85
N ASN A 277 16.53 -34.72 15.97
CA ASN A 277 17.39 -34.20 14.90
C ASN A 277 16.67 -34.28 13.56
N ILE A 278 16.37 -33.13 12.97
CA ILE A 278 15.66 -33.03 11.70
C ILE A 278 16.53 -32.31 10.69
N GLU A 279 16.58 -32.85 9.48
CA GLU A 279 17.22 -32.14 8.38
C GLU A 279 16.36 -30.94 7.98
N THR A 280 16.76 -29.74 8.39
CA THR A 280 16.09 -28.51 7.94
C THR A 280 16.43 -28.20 6.50
N ASN A 281 15.43 -28.18 5.63
CA ASN A 281 15.60 -27.65 4.29
C ASN A 281 15.47 -26.13 4.30
N LEU A 282 16.57 -25.42 4.58
CA LEU A 282 16.59 -23.97 4.57
C LEU A 282 16.52 -23.45 3.14
N GLU A 283 15.39 -22.84 2.79
CA GLU A 283 15.27 -22.18 1.50
C GLU A 283 16.17 -20.94 1.43
N THR A 284 17.00 -20.90 0.41
CA THR A 284 17.76 -19.71 0.05
C THR A 284 16.81 -18.58 -0.35
N TRP A 285 17.26 -17.33 -0.23
CA TRP A 285 16.47 -16.17 -0.67
C TRP A 285 16.10 -16.25 -2.17
N GLN A 286 16.95 -16.87 -3.00
CA GLN A 286 16.70 -17.06 -4.43
C GLN A 286 15.58 -18.05 -4.70
N GLN A 287 15.57 -19.17 -3.96
CA GLN A 287 14.49 -20.16 -4.03
C GLN A 287 13.15 -19.56 -3.61
N ARG A 288 13.13 -18.80 -2.50
CA ARG A 288 11.93 -18.08 -2.04
C ARG A 288 11.43 -17.08 -3.07
N LEU A 289 12.33 -16.26 -3.63
CA LEU A 289 11.97 -15.30 -4.67
C LEU A 289 11.40 -16.00 -5.92
N LEU A 290 12.01 -17.11 -6.35
CA LEU A 290 11.54 -17.89 -7.49
C LEU A 290 10.17 -18.51 -7.23
N ARG A 291 9.97 -19.16 -6.08
CA ARG A 291 8.67 -19.72 -5.66
C ARG A 291 7.59 -18.64 -5.67
N ASN A 292 7.81 -17.54 -4.97
CA ASN A 292 6.86 -16.44 -4.88
C ASN A 292 6.58 -15.84 -6.27
N THR A 293 7.59 -15.73 -7.15
CA THR A 293 7.40 -15.27 -8.53
C THR A 293 6.50 -16.22 -9.33
N LEU A 294 6.71 -17.53 -9.21
CA LEU A 294 5.93 -18.55 -9.91
C LEU A 294 4.47 -18.59 -9.43
N GLU A 295 4.26 -18.52 -8.11
CA GLU A 295 2.93 -18.43 -7.51
C GLU A 295 2.20 -17.17 -7.98
N HIS A 296 2.88 -16.01 -7.95
CA HIS A 296 2.30 -14.75 -8.39
C HIS A 296 1.94 -14.78 -9.88
N LEU A 297 2.83 -15.31 -10.72
CA LEU A 297 2.58 -15.52 -12.15
C LEU A 297 1.41 -16.47 -12.39
N ARG A 298 1.27 -17.54 -11.59
CA ARG A 298 0.16 -18.50 -11.67
C ARG A 298 -1.17 -17.80 -11.37
N LEU A 299 -1.26 -17.08 -10.25
CA LEU A 299 -2.45 -16.31 -9.86
C LEU A 299 -2.89 -15.37 -10.97
N VAL A 300 -1.95 -14.56 -11.48
CA VAL A 300 -2.23 -13.55 -12.51
C VAL A 300 -2.61 -14.19 -13.84
N THR A 301 -1.83 -15.17 -14.31
CA THR A 301 -2.02 -15.74 -15.65
C THR A 301 -3.32 -16.54 -15.75
N VAL A 302 -3.64 -17.36 -14.73
CA VAL A 302 -4.85 -18.17 -14.71
C VAL A 302 -6.09 -17.28 -14.64
N SER A 303 -6.11 -16.32 -13.71
CA SER A 303 -7.25 -15.41 -13.53
C SER A 303 -7.45 -14.49 -14.74
N LEU A 304 -6.37 -13.94 -15.32
CA LEU A 304 -6.44 -13.10 -16.51
C LEU A 304 -6.91 -13.88 -17.73
N THR A 305 -6.41 -15.10 -17.93
CA THR A 305 -6.84 -15.94 -19.07
C THR A 305 -8.32 -16.28 -18.98
N ALA A 306 -8.80 -16.66 -17.78
CA ALA A 306 -10.22 -16.86 -17.53
C ALA A 306 -11.03 -15.59 -17.82
N ALA A 307 -10.51 -14.43 -17.39
CA ALA A 307 -11.17 -13.14 -17.62
C ALA A 307 -11.24 -12.81 -19.10
N ILE A 308 -10.19 -13.02 -19.89
CA ILE A 308 -10.20 -12.80 -21.35
C ILE A 308 -11.25 -13.68 -22.03
N ILE A 309 -11.31 -14.97 -21.69
CA ILE A 309 -12.25 -15.94 -22.26
C ILE A 309 -13.71 -15.50 -22.05
N VAL A 310 -14.02 -14.92 -20.88
CA VAL A 310 -15.39 -14.49 -20.53
C VAL A 310 -15.68 -13.06 -20.98
N ALA A 311 -14.74 -12.13 -20.76
CA ALA A 311 -14.93 -10.70 -20.99
C ALA A 311 -14.97 -10.33 -22.47
N LEU A 312 -14.23 -11.02 -23.35
CA LEU A 312 -14.29 -10.75 -24.78
C LEU A 312 -15.68 -11.03 -25.37
N PRO A 313 -16.30 -12.21 -25.18
CA PRO A 313 -17.68 -12.44 -25.58
C PRO A 313 -18.67 -11.44 -24.95
N LEU A 314 -18.55 -11.16 -23.66
CA LEU A 314 -19.41 -10.18 -22.98
C LEU A 314 -19.30 -8.78 -23.60
N GLY A 315 -18.09 -8.34 -23.91
CA GLY A 315 -17.84 -7.06 -24.59
C GLY A 315 -18.43 -7.00 -26.00
N VAL A 316 -18.33 -8.10 -26.76
CA VAL A 316 -18.95 -8.22 -28.09
C VAL A 316 -20.48 -8.17 -28.00
N ILE A 317 -21.07 -8.92 -27.05
CA ILE A 317 -22.52 -8.92 -26.80
C ILE A 317 -22.99 -7.52 -26.38
N ALA A 318 -22.23 -6.86 -25.51
CA ALA A 318 -22.53 -5.52 -25.03
C ALA A 318 -22.54 -4.50 -26.19
N ALA A 319 -21.58 -4.58 -27.11
CA ALA A 319 -21.53 -3.70 -28.28
C ALA A 319 -22.71 -3.93 -29.25
N GLY A 320 -23.22 -5.15 -29.33
CA GLY A 320 -24.29 -5.51 -30.27
C GLY A 320 -25.67 -4.98 -29.89
N LYS A 321 -25.97 -4.82 -28.58
CA LYS A 321 -27.30 -4.42 -28.10
C LYS A 321 -27.20 -3.35 -27.00
N ARG A 322 -27.59 -2.11 -27.30
CA ARG A 322 -27.47 -0.94 -26.40
C ARG A 322 -27.98 -1.19 -24.97
N ARG A 323 -29.17 -1.77 -24.79
CA ARG A 323 -29.74 -2.03 -23.46
C ARG A 323 -28.98 -3.13 -22.71
N VAL A 324 -28.67 -4.24 -23.39
CA VAL A 324 -27.93 -5.36 -22.79
C VAL A 324 -26.51 -4.92 -22.43
N GLY A 325 -25.86 -4.12 -23.28
CA GLY A 325 -24.54 -3.57 -23.02
C GLY A 325 -24.50 -2.66 -21.80
N GLN A 326 -25.51 -1.80 -21.60
CA GLN A 326 -25.63 -0.99 -20.39
C GLN A 326 -25.73 -1.86 -19.13
N VAL A 327 -26.52 -2.94 -19.17
CA VAL A 327 -26.65 -3.87 -18.03
C VAL A 327 -25.33 -4.61 -17.77
N ILE A 328 -24.69 -5.17 -18.80
CA ILE A 328 -23.41 -5.88 -18.66
C ILE A 328 -22.34 -4.96 -18.05
N LEU A 329 -22.20 -3.74 -18.60
CA LEU A 329 -21.23 -2.76 -18.10
C LEU A 329 -21.56 -2.29 -16.68
N ALA A 330 -22.84 -2.17 -16.33
CA ALA A 330 -23.25 -1.83 -14.97
C ALA A 330 -22.90 -2.95 -13.98
N VAL A 331 -23.24 -4.22 -14.29
CA VAL A 331 -22.97 -5.37 -13.42
C VAL A 331 -21.46 -5.54 -13.20
N VAL A 332 -20.68 -5.57 -14.27
CA VAL A 332 -19.22 -5.71 -14.17
C VAL A 332 -18.59 -4.47 -13.52
N GLY A 333 -19.20 -3.29 -13.71
CA GLY A 333 -18.81 -2.06 -13.03
C GLY A 333 -19.00 -2.12 -11.52
N VAL A 334 -20.16 -2.59 -11.06
CA VAL A 334 -20.46 -2.75 -9.63
C VAL A 334 -19.46 -3.68 -8.96
N VAL A 335 -19.10 -4.79 -9.60
CA VAL A 335 -18.11 -5.74 -9.06
C VAL A 335 -16.77 -5.05 -8.78
N GLN A 336 -16.30 -4.17 -9.67
CA GLN A 336 -15.03 -3.44 -9.47
C GLN A 336 -15.13 -2.34 -8.39
N THR A 337 -16.34 -1.92 -8.01
CA THR A 337 -16.52 -0.95 -6.91
C THR A 337 -16.45 -1.58 -5.53
N ILE A 338 -16.55 -2.91 -5.42
CA ILE A 338 -16.38 -3.62 -4.14
C ILE A 338 -14.89 -3.55 -3.79
N PRO A 339 -14.48 -2.97 -2.64
CA PRO A 339 -13.06 -2.94 -2.24
C PRO A 339 -12.42 -4.33 -2.31
N SER A 340 -11.19 -4.42 -2.81
CA SER A 340 -10.56 -5.72 -3.11
C SER A 340 -10.43 -6.60 -1.87
N LEU A 341 -10.11 -6.00 -0.72
CA LEU A 341 -10.08 -6.69 0.57
C LEU A 341 -11.45 -7.26 0.96
N ALA A 342 -12.52 -6.49 0.78
CA ALA A 342 -13.88 -6.94 1.07
C ALA A 342 -14.32 -8.05 0.12
N LEU A 343 -13.95 -7.98 -1.17
CA LEU A 343 -14.22 -9.04 -2.12
C LEU A 343 -13.49 -10.34 -1.73
N LEU A 344 -12.22 -10.26 -1.32
CA LEU A 344 -11.47 -11.43 -0.85
C LEU A 344 -12.13 -12.06 0.39
N ALA A 345 -12.48 -11.25 1.39
CA ALA A 345 -13.19 -11.72 2.58
C ALA A 345 -14.53 -12.40 2.24
N PHE A 346 -15.28 -11.86 1.28
CA PHE A 346 -16.53 -12.45 0.80
C PHE A 346 -16.33 -13.78 0.04
N MET A 347 -15.17 -13.98 -0.61
CA MET A 347 -14.88 -15.22 -1.31
C MET A 347 -14.54 -16.37 -0.36
N VAL A 348 -14.01 -16.11 0.84
CA VAL A 348 -13.56 -17.15 1.76
C VAL A 348 -14.69 -18.12 2.17
N PRO A 349 -15.87 -17.64 2.63
CA PRO A 349 -16.98 -18.55 2.95
C PRO A 349 -17.51 -19.36 1.75
N LEU A 350 -17.25 -18.92 0.52
CA LEU A 350 -17.77 -19.54 -0.70
C LEU A 350 -16.80 -20.55 -1.32
N LEU A 351 -15.50 -20.28 -1.23
CA LEU A 351 -14.46 -20.99 -1.99
C LEU A 351 -13.33 -21.55 -1.12
N GLY A 352 -13.38 -21.36 0.19
CA GLY A 352 -12.32 -21.70 1.13
C GLY A 352 -11.24 -20.62 1.21
N VAL A 353 -10.13 -20.91 1.87
CA VAL A 353 -8.99 -20.00 1.99
C VAL A 353 -7.98 -20.25 0.85
N GLY A 354 -7.10 -19.27 0.60
CA GLY A 354 -5.98 -19.44 -0.29
C GLY A 354 -6.20 -19.06 -1.75
N VAL A 355 -5.77 -19.92 -2.65
CA VAL A 355 -5.54 -19.55 -4.06
C VAL A 355 -6.84 -19.42 -4.85
N ARG A 356 -7.83 -20.26 -4.57
CA ARG A 356 -9.14 -20.25 -5.26
C ARG A 356 -9.90 -18.93 -5.10
N PRO A 357 -10.16 -18.43 -3.87
CA PRO A 357 -10.81 -17.13 -3.68
C PRO A 357 -10.01 -15.98 -4.29
N ALA A 358 -8.67 -15.99 -4.17
CA ALA A 358 -7.82 -14.97 -4.79
C ALA A 358 -7.95 -14.95 -6.32
N MET A 359 -7.86 -16.11 -6.98
CA MET A 359 -8.04 -16.20 -8.43
C MET A 359 -9.43 -15.73 -8.88
N MET A 360 -10.48 -16.03 -8.12
CA MET A 360 -11.83 -15.55 -8.42
C MET A 360 -11.92 -14.03 -8.31
N ALA A 361 -11.40 -13.44 -7.23
CA ALA A 361 -11.37 -11.99 -7.06
C ALA A 361 -10.59 -11.28 -8.19
N LEU A 362 -9.40 -11.81 -8.55
CA LEU A 362 -8.58 -11.29 -9.65
C LEU A 362 -9.27 -11.42 -11.02
N PHE A 363 -9.96 -12.54 -11.24
CA PHE A 363 -10.78 -12.76 -12.44
C PHE A 363 -11.87 -11.69 -12.54
N LEU A 364 -12.65 -11.49 -11.47
CA LEU A 364 -13.74 -10.53 -11.40
C LEU A 364 -13.26 -9.09 -11.64
N TYR A 365 -12.16 -8.69 -11.00
CA TYR A 365 -11.54 -7.38 -11.18
C TYR A 365 -11.03 -7.15 -12.61
N SER A 366 -10.57 -8.21 -13.27
CA SER A 366 -10.05 -8.14 -14.64
C SER A 366 -11.16 -7.99 -15.70
N LEU A 367 -12.43 -8.23 -15.37
CA LEU A 367 -13.54 -8.20 -16.34
C LEU A 367 -13.80 -6.78 -16.87
N LEU A 368 -13.91 -5.76 -16.00
CA LEU A 368 -14.40 -4.44 -16.44
C LEU A 368 -13.53 -3.80 -17.52
N PRO A 369 -12.19 -3.70 -17.37
CA PRO A 369 -11.38 -3.05 -18.37
C PRO A 369 -11.45 -3.78 -19.72
N ILE A 370 -11.52 -5.11 -19.74
CA ILE A 370 -11.62 -5.91 -20.97
C ILE A 370 -12.99 -5.72 -21.63
N VAL A 371 -14.09 -5.88 -20.88
CA VAL A 371 -15.46 -5.71 -21.41
C VAL A 371 -15.65 -4.29 -21.94
N ARG A 372 -15.26 -3.28 -21.16
CA ARG A 372 -15.44 -1.87 -21.50
C ARG A 372 -14.66 -1.46 -22.75
N ASN A 373 -13.41 -1.89 -22.86
CA ASN A 373 -12.60 -1.58 -24.05
C ASN A 373 -13.02 -2.40 -25.26
N THR A 374 -13.48 -3.64 -25.09
CA THR A 374 -14.06 -4.41 -26.21
C THR A 374 -15.33 -3.75 -26.73
N HIS A 375 -16.21 -3.31 -25.83
CA HIS A 375 -17.41 -2.55 -26.19
C HIS A 375 -17.06 -1.24 -26.92
N ALA A 376 -16.17 -0.42 -26.35
CA ALA A 376 -15.75 0.85 -26.94
C ALA A 376 -15.09 0.64 -28.31
N GLY A 377 -14.16 -0.31 -28.42
CA GLY A 377 -13.45 -0.61 -29.66
C GLY A 377 -14.38 -1.04 -30.81
N LEU A 378 -15.45 -1.77 -30.52
CA LEU A 378 -16.45 -2.17 -31.52
C LEU A 378 -17.43 -1.04 -31.85
N HIS A 379 -17.81 -0.23 -30.86
CA HIS A 379 -18.71 0.90 -31.03
C HIS A 379 -18.05 2.06 -31.80
N ASP A 380 -16.76 2.29 -31.60
CA ASP A 380 -16.02 3.41 -32.20
C ASP A 380 -15.62 3.15 -33.68
N ILE A 381 -15.96 1.99 -34.23
CA ILE A 381 -15.74 1.68 -35.64
C ILE A 381 -16.63 2.58 -36.51
N PRO A 382 -16.06 3.36 -37.46
CA PRO A 382 -16.83 4.21 -38.36
C PRO A 382 -17.91 3.42 -39.11
N SER A 383 -19.13 3.95 -39.17
CA SER A 383 -20.27 3.27 -39.82
C SER A 383 -19.98 2.93 -41.27
N GLN A 384 -19.21 3.77 -41.98
CA GLN A 384 -18.85 3.57 -43.39
C GLN A 384 -18.13 2.22 -43.62
N ILE A 385 -17.30 1.78 -42.69
CA ILE A 385 -16.59 0.50 -42.78
C ILE A 385 -17.58 -0.67 -42.62
N ARG A 386 -18.54 -0.52 -41.71
CA ARG A 386 -19.56 -1.54 -41.44
C ARG A 386 -20.58 -1.65 -42.57
N ASP A 387 -20.99 -0.51 -43.13
CA ASP A 387 -21.91 -0.41 -44.26
C ASP A 387 -21.29 -0.99 -45.53
N SER A 388 -19.99 -0.73 -45.75
CA SER A 388 -19.23 -1.33 -46.87
C SER A 388 -19.13 -2.85 -46.74
N ALA A 389 -18.83 -3.37 -45.54
CA ALA A 389 -18.79 -4.81 -45.30
C ALA A 389 -20.16 -5.47 -45.49
N TYR A 390 -21.24 -4.78 -45.12
CA TYR A 390 -22.61 -5.22 -45.35
C TYR A 390 -22.97 -5.23 -46.84
N ALA A 391 -22.61 -4.18 -47.58
CA ALA A 391 -22.83 -4.09 -49.03
C ALA A 391 -22.10 -5.18 -49.83
N LEU A 392 -20.94 -5.64 -49.33
CA LEU A 392 -20.20 -6.78 -49.89
C LEU A 392 -20.82 -8.16 -49.55
N GLY A 393 -21.94 -8.20 -48.83
CA GLY A 393 -22.67 -9.44 -48.52
C GLY A 393 -22.04 -10.29 -47.41
N LEU A 394 -21.14 -9.74 -46.59
CA LEU A 394 -20.52 -10.49 -45.49
C LEU A 394 -21.56 -10.85 -44.42
N PRO A 395 -21.70 -12.14 -44.02
CA PRO A 395 -22.56 -12.52 -42.91
C PRO A 395 -22.05 -11.92 -41.59
N ALA A 396 -22.94 -11.77 -40.60
CA ALA A 396 -22.63 -11.09 -39.33
C ALA A 396 -21.39 -11.67 -38.62
N SER A 397 -21.21 -12.99 -38.63
CA SER A 397 -20.02 -13.67 -38.08
C SER A 397 -18.75 -13.33 -38.86
N ALA A 398 -18.80 -13.35 -40.19
CA ALA A 398 -17.65 -12.99 -41.02
C ALA A 398 -17.29 -11.50 -40.85
N ARG A 399 -18.27 -10.61 -40.76
CA ARG A 399 -18.04 -9.18 -40.45
C ARG A 399 -17.39 -9.01 -39.08
N LEU A 400 -17.88 -9.71 -38.06
CA LEU A 400 -17.31 -9.66 -36.71
C LEU A 400 -15.84 -10.12 -36.70
N PHE A 401 -15.55 -11.32 -37.22
CA PHE A 401 -14.21 -11.91 -37.13
C PHE A 401 -13.20 -11.35 -38.13
N ARG A 402 -13.63 -10.92 -39.32
CA ARG A 402 -12.72 -10.44 -40.38
C ARG A 402 -12.60 -8.92 -40.45
N VAL A 403 -13.54 -8.17 -39.88
CA VAL A 403 -13.55 -6.70 -39.97
C VAL A 403 -13.59 -6.06 -38.59
N GLU A 404 -14.64 -6.32 -37.81
CA GLU A 404 -14.89 -5.57 -36.56
C GLU A 404 -13.85 -5.89 -35.47
N LEU A 405 -13.55 -7.17 -35.19
CA LEU A 405 -12.55 -7.56 -34.19
C LEU A 405 -11.13 -7.11 -34.56
N PRO A 406 -10.65 -7.25 -35.82
CA PRO A 406 -9.36 -6.68 -36.22
C PRO A 406 -9.28 -5.16 -36.06
N MET A 407 -10.36 -4.44 -36.36
CA MET A 407 -10.44 -2.98 -36.18
C MET A 407 -10.46 -2.57 -34.71
N ALA A 408 -11.17 -3.34 -33.86
CA ALA A 408 -11.26 -3.12 -32.42
C ALA A 408 -10.03 -3.63 -31.64
N SER A 409 -9.20 -4.46 -32.26
CA SER A 409 -8.06 -5.18 -31.64
C SER A 409 -7.17 -4.29 -30.77
N ARG A 410 -6.92 -3.05 -31.19
CA ARG A 410 -6.11 -2.09 -30.44
C ARG A 410 -6.76 -1.69 -29.12
N SER A 411 -8.07 -1.41 -29.14
CA SER A 411 -8.80 -1.08 -27.92
C SER A 411 -8.94 -2.31 -27.03
N ILE A 412 -9.26 -3.47 -27.60
CA ILE A 412 -9.30 -4.75 -26.88
C ILE A 412 -7.98 -5.02 -26.16
N MET A 413 -6.85 -4.87 -26.85
CA MET A 413 -5.51 -5.05 -26.29
C MET A 413 -5.22 -4.04 -25.17
N ALA A 414 -5.66 -2.79 -25.32
CA ALA A 414 -5.55 -1.80 -24.25
C ALA A 414 -6.32 -2.25 -22.99
N GLY A 415 -7.52 -2.80 -23.15
CA GLY A 415 -8.30 -3.37 -22.04
C GLY A 415 -7.61 -4.54 -21.36
N ILE A 416 -7.10 -5.50 -22.14
CA ILE A 416 -6.36 -6.66 -21.62
C ILE A 416 -5.11 -6.21 -20.88
N LYS A 417 -4.35 -5.27 -21.44
CA LYS A 417 -3.14 -4.71 -20.82
C LYS A 417 -3.45 -4.02 -19.50
N THR A 418 -4.49 -3.18 -19.46
CA THR A 418 -4.92 -2.52 -18.21
C THR A 418 -5.33 -3.56 -17.16
N SER A 419 -6.12 -4.56 -17.54
CA SER A 419 -6.48 -5.65 -16.62
C SER A 419 -5.26 -6.43 -16.14
N ALA A 420 -4.28 -6.70 -17.00
CA ALA A 420 -3.07 -7.42 -16.60
C ALA A 420 -2.26 -6.67 -15.53
N VAL A 421 -2.08 -5.35 -15.69
CA VAL A 421 -1.37 -4.52 -14.70
C VAL A 421 -2.13 -4.45 -13.38
N ILE A 422 -3.45 -4.23 -13.42
CA ILE A 422 -4.29 -4.24 -12.23
C ILE A 422 -4.21 -5.61 -11.54
N ASN A 423 -4.30 -6.69 -12.30
CA ASN A 423 -4.26 -8.06 -11.79
C ASN A 423 -2.94 -8.36 -11.07
N VAL A 424 -1.78 -7.99 -11.65
CA VAL A 424 -0.48 -8.14 -10.96
C VAL A 424 -0.43 -7.38 -9.63
N GLY A 425 -0.93 -6.14 -9.60
CA GLY A 425 -0.93 -5.32 -8.38
C GLY A 425 -1.90 -5.86 -7.31
N THR A 426 -3.13 -6.18 -7.70
CA THR A 426 -4.15 -6.71 -6.78
C THR A 426 -3.81 -8.12 -6.28
N ALA A 427 -3.06 -8.92 -7.05
CA ALA A 427 -2.63 -10.26 -6.63
C ALA A 427 -1.75 -10.24 -5.37
N ALA A 428 -1.06 -9.13 -5.08
CA ALA A 428 -0.30 -8.99 -3.82
C ALA A 428 -1.21 -9.02 -2.58
N LEU A 429 -2.49 -8.65 -2.70
CA LEU A 429 -3.45 -8.79 -1.60
C LEU A 429 -3.82 -10.25 -1.32
N GLY A 430 -3.52 -11.18 -2.24
CA GLY A 430 -3.73 -12.62 -2.01
C GLY A 430 -2.95 -13.16 -0.82
N GLY A 431 -1.82 -12.53 -0.46
CA GLY A 431 -1.07 -12.89 0.76
C GLY A 431 -1.89 -12.79 2.05
N LEU A 432 -2.90 -11.91 2.10
CA LEU A 432 -3.77 -11.75 3.27
C LEU A 432 -4.67 -12.96 3.54
N ILE A 433 -4.88 -13.81 2.54
CA ILE A 433 -5.72 -15.00 2.62
C ILE A 433 -4.93 -16.26 2.28
N ALA A 434 -3.60 -16.27 2.47
CA ALA A 434 -2.74 -17.40 2.16
C ALA A 434 -2.83 -17.90 0.70
N ALA A 435 -2.90 -16.97 -0.26
CA ALA A 435 -2.87 -17.31 -1.69
C ALA A 435 -1.46 -17.36 -2.29
N GLY A 436 -0.42 -17.07 -1.50
CA GLY A 436 0.96 -17.07 -1.95
C GLY A 436 1.39 -15.81 -2.71
N GLY A 437 2.44 -15.97 -3.52
CA GLY A 437 2.95 -14.92 -4.40
C GLY A 437 3.78 -13.86 -3.66
N PHE A 438 3.96 -12.69 -4.27
CA PHE A 438 4.67 -11.58 -3.64
C PHE A 438 3.92 -10.96 -2.47
N GLY A 439 2.64 -11.29 -2.28
CA GLY A 439 1.88 -10.89 -1.10
C GLY A 439 2.45 -11.46 0.20
N GLN A 440 2.92 -12.71 0.17
CA GLN A 440 3.48 -13.38 1.35
C GLN A 440 4.66 -12.62 1.97
N PRO A 441 5.77 -12.33 1.25
CA PRO A 441 6.89 -11.60 1.83
C PRO A 441 6.54 -10.17 2.27
N ILE A 442 5.51 -9.55 1.69
CA ILE A 442 5.02 -8.25 2.16
C ILE A 442 4.34 -8.43 3.53
N MET A 443 3.45 -9.40 3.69
CA MET A 443 2.76 -9.63 4.96
C MET A 443 3.73 -10.11 6.05
N THR A 444 4.56 -11.11 5.76
CA THR A 444 5.57 -11.62 6.69
C THR A 444 6.57 -10.54 7.09
N GLY A 445 7.04 -9.72 6.14
CA GLY A 445 7.96 -8.63 6.43
C GLY A 445 7.34 -7.54 7.31
N LEU A 446 6.05 -7.22 7.12
CA LEU A 446 5.34 -6.28 7.99
C LEU A 446 5.25 -6.82 9.43
N SER A 447 4.87 -8.08 9.62
CA SER A 447 4.77 -8.73 10.94
C SER A 447 6.13 -8.94 11.65
N ARG A 448 7.24 -8.86 10.90
CA ARG A 448 8.60 -8.97 11.44
C ARG A 448 9.30 -7.62 11.60
N LEU A 449 8.61 -6.51 11.31
CA LEU A 449 9.21 -5.18 11.17
C LEU A 449 10.45 -5.19 10.23
N ASP A 450 10.45 -6.09 9.25
CA ASP A 450 11.53 -6.29 8.29
C ASP A 450 11.22 -5.60 6.97
N MET A 451 11.43 -4.28 6.95
CA MET A 451 11.19 -3.48 5.75
C MET A 451 12.08 -3.90 4.57
N GLN A 452 13.23 -4.53 4.83
CA GLN A 452 14.06 -5.07 3.75
C GLN A 452 13.36 -6.24 3.05
N MET A 453 12.75 -7.16 3.81
CA MET A 453 11.95 -8.25 3.24
C MET A 453 10.76 -7.70 2.45
N VAL A 454 10.00 -6.77 3.02
CA VAL A 454 8.83 -6.15 2.35
C VAL A 454 9.23 -5.54 1.01
N VAL A 455 10.31 -4.76 0.99
CA VAL A 455 10.74 -4.02 -0.20
C VAL A 455 11.40 -4.97 -1.21
N TRP A 456 12.40 -5.75 -0.80
CA TRP A 456 13.26 -6.51 -1.72
C TRP A 456 12.69 -7.85 -2.16
N GLN A 457 11.89 -8.51 -1.32
CA GLN A 457 11.31 -9.83 -1.64
C GLN A 457 9.85 -9.73 -2.10
N GLY A 458 9.17 -8.61 -1.80
CA GLY A 458 7.78 -8.38 -2.14
C GLY A 458 7.56 -7.26 -3.17
N ALA A 459 7.61 -6.01 -2.72
CA ALA A 459 7.14 -4.84 -3.47
C ALA A 459 7.96 -4.57 -4.75
N VAL A 460 9.29 -4.65 -4.69
CA VAL A 460 10.17 -4.41 -5.85
C VAL A 460 10.00 -5.51 -6.89
N PRO A 461 10.10 -6.82 -6.57
CA PRO A 461 9.81 -7.89 -7.52
C PRO A 461 8.43 -7.81 -8.14
N ALA A 462 7.39 -7.49 -7.37
CA ALA A 462 6.04 -7.31 -7.88
C ALA A 462 5.94 -6.14 -8.88
N SER A 463 6.59 -5.01 -8.57
CA SER A 463 6.64 -3.84 -9.44
C SER A 463 7.40 -4.10 -10.74
N ILE A 464 8.54 -4.80 -10.65
CA ILE A 464 9.31 -5.24 -11.82
C ILE A 464 8.46 -6.19 -12.67
N LEU A 465 7.79 -7.17 -12.05
CA LEU A 465 6.90 -8.08 -12.76
C LEU A 465 5.77 -7.33 -13.48
N ALA A 466 5.17 -6.33 -12.86
CA ALA A 466 4.13 -5.50 -13.50
C ALA A 466 4.67 -4.77 -14.75
N LEU A 467 5.89 -4.23 -14.68
CA LEU A 467 6.56 -3.60 -15.84
C LEU A 467 6.91 -4.60 -16.93
N VAL A 468 7.38 -5.80 -16.56
CA VAL A 468 7.67 -6.89 -17.50
C VAL A 468 6.39 -7.32 -18.22
N VAL A 469 5.31 -7.59 -17.47
CA VAL A 469 4.00 -7.92 -18.02
C VAL A 469 3.50 -6.83 -18.95
N GLN A 470 3.65 -5.56 -18.56
CA GLN A 470 3.30 -4.42 -19.41
C GLN A 470 4.09 -4.42 -20.73
N GLY A 471 5.40 -4.66 -20.67
CA GLY A 471 6.27 -4.75 -21.86
C GLY A 471 5.95 -5.95 -22.75
N VAL A 472 5.61 -7.10 -22.17
CA VAL A 472 5.17 -8.30 -22.91
C VAL A 472 3.89 -8.02 -23.69
N PHE A 473 2.90 -7.37 -23.09
CA PHE A 473 1.67 -7.00 -23.80
C PHE A 473 1.91 -5.94 -24.89
N GLU A 474 2.84 -5.01 -24.70
CA GLU A 474 3.26 -4.07 -25.76
C GLU A 474 3.93 -4.78 -26.94
N LEU A 475 4.72 -5.82 -26.67
CA LEU A 475 5.31 -6.64 -27.72
C LEU A 475 4.24 -7.47 -28.44
N ALA A 476 3.30 -8.06 -27.68
CA ALA A 476 2.18 -8.82 -28.22
C ALA A 476 1.25 -7.94 -29.09
N GLU A 477 1.10 -6.66 -28.77
CA GLU A 477 0.38 -5.68 -29.60
C GLU A 477 0.95 -5.63 -31.03
N ARG A 478 2.27 -5.81 -31.20
CA ARG A 478 2.91 -5.88 -32.53
C ARG A 478 2.64 -7.16 -33.30
N LEU A 479 2.12 -8.21 -32.68
CA LEU A 479 1.72 -9.43 -33.37
C LEU A 479 0.22 -9.40 -33.68
N ILE A 480 -0.58 -8.92 -32.72
CA ILE A 480 -2.05 -9.00 -32.77
C ILE A 480 -2.68 -7.81 -33.52
N VAL A 481 -2.14 -6.59 -33.36
CA VAL A 481 -2.71 -5.39 -33.98
C VAL A 481 -2.20 -5.23 -35.42
N PRO A 482 -3.09 -5.06 -36.43
CA PRO A 482 -2.69 -4.83 -37.83
C PRO A 482 -1.74 -3.65 -38.00
N LYS A 483 -0.78 -3.75 -38.92
CA LYS A 483 0.28 -2.73 -39.14
C LYS A 483 -0.27 -1.31 -39.34
N GLY A 484 -1.40 -1.16 -40.03
CA GLY A 484 -2.04 0.14 -40.29
C GLY A 484 -2.69 0.81 -39.07
N LEU A 485 -2.90 0.08 -37.97
CA LEU A 485 -3.49 0.58 -36.73
C LEU A 485 -2.44 0.87 -35.63
N ARG A 486 -1.18 0.51 -35.87
CA ARG A 486 -0.06 0.76 -34.95
C ARG A 486 0.34 2.23 -35.04
N LYS A 487 0.23 2.99 -33.95
CA LYS A 487 0.93 4.28 -33.84
C LYS A 487 2.36 4.01 -33.36
N GLY A 488 3.34 4.57 -34.06
CA GLY A 488 4.75 4.47 -33.66
C GLY A 488 5.01 5.14 -32.31
N GLN A 489 6.04 4.63 -31.61
CA GLN A 489 6.67 5.16 -30.38
C GLN A 489 6.04 4.71 -29.04
N ILE A 490 6.52 3.59 -28.49
CA ILE A 490 6.38 3.29 -27.04
C ILE A 490 7.66 2.67 -26.44
N VAL A 491 8.44 1.89 -27.19
CA VAL A 491 9.63 1.18 -26.67
C VAL A 491 10.69 2.10 -26.04
N MET A 492 10.91 3.31 -26.58
CA MET A 492 11.85 4.28 -26.00
C MET A 492 11.40 4.84 -24.63
N ARG A 493 10.09 4.82 -24.32
CA ARG A 493 9.58 5.30 -23.02
C ARG A 493 9.65 4.23 -21.95
N VAL A 494 9.41 2.97 -22.31
CA VAL A 494 9.55 1.83 -21.39
C VAL A 494 11.01 1.55 -21.08
N LEU A 495 11.90 1.53 -22.08
CA LEU A 495 13.35 1.47 -21.80
C LEU A 495 13.81 2.69 -21.00
N GLY A 496 13.31 3.90 -21.32
CA GLY A 496 13.63 5.11 -20.58
C GLY A 496 13.22 5.03 -19.10
N CYS A 497 12.02 4.52 -18.79
CA CYS A 497 11.57 4.34 -17.41
C CYS A 497 12.29 3.19 -16.69
N LEU A 498 12.62 2.10 -17.39
CA LEU A 498 13.38 0.98 -16.83
C LEU A 498 14.82 1.41 -16.50
N CYS A 499 15.47 2.15 -17.40
CA CYS A 499 16.80 2.73 -17.16
C CYS A 499 16.77 3.80 -16.05
N LEU A 500 15.71 4.60 -15.94
CA LEU A 500 15.57 5.60 -14.87
C LEU A 500 15.38 4.91 -13.51
N LEU A 501 14.58 3.84 -13.44
CA LEU A 501 14.42 3.01 -12.24
C LEU A 501 15.73 2.34 -11.86
N VAL A 502 16.41 1.67 -12.79
CA VAL A 502 17.71 1.04 -12.53
C VAL A 502 18.73 2.10 -12.05
N ALA A 503 18.81 3.26 -12.69
CA ALA A 503 19.73 4.34 -12.31
C ALA A 503 19.42 4.99 -10.95
N LEU A 504 18.13 5.05 -10.55
CA LEU A 504 17.73 5.51 -9.22
C LEU A 504 18.08 4.52 -8.11
N PHE A 505 18.19 3.22 -8.44
CA PHE A 505 18.40 2.15 -7.47
C PHE A 505 19.84 1.62 -7.38
N THR A 506 20.64 1.65 -8.45
CA THR A 506 22.00 1.07 -8.43
C THR A 506 23.10 2.05 -8.06
N GLY A 507 22.84 3.36 -8.02
CA GLY A 507 23.84 4.39 -7.65
C GLY A 507 25.02 4.55 -8.61
N ASP A 508 25.31 3.55 -9.43
CA ASP A 508 26.33 3.53 -10.47
C ASP A 508 25.84 2.66 -11.64
N VAL A 509 25.68 3.26 -12.81
CA VAL A 509 25.72 2.54 -14.09
C VAL A 509 26.57 3.38 -15.03
N GLN A 510 27.82 2.98 -15.22
CA GLN A 510 28.59 3.37 -16.40
C GLN A 510 27.99 2.61 -17.58
N ALA A 511 27.03 3.22 -18.26
CA ALA A 511 26.51 2.69 -19.51
C ALA A 511 27.55 2.93 -20.61
N ASP A 512 27.94 1.86 -21.31
CA ASP A 512 28.94 1.88 -22.37
C ASP A 512 28.47 2.80 -23.51
N GLU A 513 29.21 3.90 -23.74
CA GLU A 513 28.74 5.04 -24.55
C GLU A 513 28.52 4.70 -26.03
N GLU A 514 29.05 3.58 -26.51
CA GLU A 514 28.99 3.19 -27.91
C GLU A 514 27.59 2.81 -28.41
N GLN A 515 26.66 2.47 -27.52
CA GLN A 515 25.29 2.07 -27.91
C GLN A 515 24.32 3.24 -28.11
N PHE A 516 24.73 4.46 -27.75
CA PHE A 516 23.86 5.64 -27.80
C PHE A 516 24.04 6.44 -29.09
N SER A 517 22.94 7.06 -29.57
CA SER A 517 23.01 8.00 -30.68
C SER A 517 23.89 9.19 -30.33
N PRO A 518 24.52 9.87 -31.32
CA PRO A 518 25.42 11.00 -31.07
C PRO A 518 24.81 12.12 -30.22
N GLU A 519 23.50 12.37 -30.40
CA GLU A 519 22.76 13.36 -29.60
C GLU A 519 22.52 12.91 -28.15
N ALA A 520 22.31 11.61 -27.92
CA ALA A 520 22.18 11.06 -26.58
C ALA A 520 23.52 11.09 -25.82
N ARG A 521 24.65 10.78 -26.48
CA ARG A 521 26.00 10.91 -25.88
C ARG A 521 26.29 12.35 -25.46
N LYS A 522 25.98 13.31 -26.33
CA LYS A 522 26.13 14.74 -26.02
C LYS A 522 25.31 15.14 -24.79
N ARG A 523 24.07 14.63 -24.68
CA ARG A 523 23.18 14.95 -23.57
C ARG A 523 23.60 14.29 -22.26
N ILE A 524 24.11 13.07 -22.32
CA ILE A 524 24.66 12.34 -21.17
C ILE A 524 25.93 13.04 -20.65
N ALA A 525 26.84 13.45 -21.54
CA ALA A 525 28.04 14.20 -21.17
C ALA A 525 27.72 15.59 -20.56
N GLU A 526 26.68 16.27 -21.07
CA GLU A 526 26.17 17.52 -20.47
C GLU A 526 25.65 17.28 -19.04
N LEU A 527 24.83 16.24 -18.85
CA LEU A 527 24.25 15.89 -17.55
C LEU A 527 25.31 15.43 -16.53
N GLN A 528 26.31 14.66 -16.97
CA GLN A 528 27.41 14.23 -16.09
C GLN A 528 28.27 15.42 -15.61
N ARG A 529 28.50 16.43 -16.46
CA ARG A 529 29.15 17.69 -16.04
C ARG A 529 28.30 18.45 -15.03
N GLU A 530 26.98 18.51 -15.25
CA GLU A 530 26.04 19.19 -14.36
C GLU A 530 26.00 18.52 -12.98
N ILE A 531 25.96 17.19 -12.94
CA ILE A 531 25.99 16.40 -11.69
C ILE A 531 27.33 16.57 -10.97
N THR A 532 28.45 16.62 -11.69
CA THR A 532 29.77 16.83 -11.07
C THR A 532 29.88 18.22 -10.44
N LEU A 533 29.36 19.25 -11.10
CA LEU A 533 29.27 20.60 -10.56
C LEU A 533 28.37 20.69 -9.33
N LEU A 534 27.22 20.02 -9.37
CA LEU A 534 26.28 19.97 -8.24
C LEU A 534 26.88 19.22 -7.03
N LYS A 535 27.62 18.13 -7.25
CA LYS A 535 28.33 17.41 -6.17
C LYS A 535 29.44 18.26 -5.54
N ALA A 536 30.20 19.01 -6.36
CA ALA A 536 31.23 19.91 -5.87
C ALA A 536 30.65 21.09 -5.07
N GLU A 537 29.52 21.64 -5.51
CA GLU A 537 28.82 22.74 -4.84
C GLU A 537 28.17 22.27 -3.52
N ASN A 538 27.56 21.08 -3.50
CA ASN A 538 26.98 20.50 -2.28
C ASN A 538 28.05 20.20 -1.23
N LYS A 539 29.24 19.73 -1.65
CA LYS A 539 30.39 19.59 -0.75
C LYS A 539 30.83 20.94 -0.17
N ARG A 540 30.94 21.98 -1.01
CA ARG A 540 31.31 23.34 -0.59
C ARG A 540 30.30 23.96 0.38
N LEU A 541 29.02 23.67 0.22
CA LEU A 541 27.95 24.10 1.13
C LEU A 541 27.98 23.35 2.47
N LYS A 542 28.28 22.05 2.46
CA LYS A 542 28.50 21.28 3.70
C LYS A 542 29.70 21.79 4.48
N ASP A 543 30.80 22.11 3.80
CA ASP A 543 32.00 22.67 4.43
C ASP A 543 31.71 24.07 5.03
N ALA A 544 30.88 24.88 4.37
CA ALA A 544 30.46 26.21 4.87
C ALA A 544 29.43 26.16 6.02
N LEU A 545 28.59 25.12 6.08
CA LEU A 545 27.60 24.92 7.13
C LEU A 545 28.24 24.35 8.41
N GLY A 546 29.27 23.51 8.27
CA GLY A 546 30.03 22.93 9.39
C GLY A 546 30.79 23.96 10.25
N GLU A 547 31.13 25.13 9.72
CA GLU A 547 31.73 26.23 10.50
C GLU A 547 30.70 27.13 11.21
N SER A 548 29.40 26.97 10.94
CA SER A 548 28.37 27.93 11.38
C SER A 548 27.56 27.51 12.63
N GLU A 549 27.64 26.25 13.05
CA GLU A 549 26.93 25.77 14.24
C GLU A 549 27.56 26.30 15.55
N ASP A 550 28.89 26.37 15.64
CA ASP A 550 29.58 26.88 16.84
C ASP A 550 29.46 28.41 17.04
N ALA A 551 29.22 29.18 15.97
CA ALA A 551 29.10 30.64 16.06
C ALA A 551 27.70 31.14 16.50
N ARG A 552 26.69 30.27 16.50
CA ARG A 552 25.30 30.63 16.82
C ARG A 552 24.93 30.46 18.29
N ALA A 553 25.72 29.69 19.05
CA ALA A 553 25.50 29.52 20.49
C ALA A 553 25.84 30.77 21.31
N ASP A 554 26.69 31.68 20.81
CA ASP A 554 27.26 32.78 21.60
C ASP A 554 26.63 34.17 21.32
N LYS A 555 25.57 34.24 20.50
CA LYS A 555 24.84 35.48 20.24
C LYS A 555 23.35 35.23 20.40
N GLY A 556 22.84 35.42 21.62
CA GLY A 556 21.43 35.25 21.98
C GLY A 556 20.47 36.09 21.15
N VAL A 557 20.05 35.55 20.00
CA VAL A 557 19.02 36.15 19.14
C VAL A 557 17.69 35.46 19.42
N GLN A 558 16.72 36.23 19.93
CA GLN A 558 15.35 35.73 20.13
C GLN A 558 14.57 35.65 18.80
N PRO A 559 13.73 34.62 18.61
CA PRO A 559 12.96 34.40 17.39
C PRO A 559 11.73 35.32 17.35
N GLY A 560 11.89 36.55 16.85
CA GLY A 560 10.78 37.50 16.73
C GLY A 560 10.95 38.67 15.77
N GLN A 561 12.09 38.84 15.10
CA GLN A 561 12.32 40.02 14.24
C GLN A 561 13.09 39.69 12.96
N VAL A 562 12.43 39.07 11.97
CA VAL A 562 12.80 39.26 10.57
C VAL A 562 11.52 39.25 9.71
N GLN A 563 10.90 40.42 9.52
CA GLN A 563 9.89 40.63 8.48
C GLN A 563 10.50 41.45 7.34
N HIS A 564 11.04 40.80 6.33
CA HIS A 564 11.30 41.43 5.02
C HIS A 564 10.08 41.20 4.11
N SER A 565 9.50 42.28 3.59
CA SER A 565 8.30 42.24 2.74
C SER A 565 8.67 41.89 1.28
N ILE A 566 7.90 40.98 0.65
CA ILE A 566 8.10 40.46 -0.72
C ILE A 566 8.22 41.55 -1.81
N VAL A 567 7.64 42.73 -1.58
CA VAL A 567 7.70 43.87 -2.53
C VAL A 567 9.12 44.43 -2.67
N THR A 568 9.95 44.35 -1.62
CA THR A 568 11.35 44.79 -1.65
C THR A 568 12.22 43.82 -2.44
N ILE A 569 11.93 42.53 -2.36
CA ILE A 569 12.67 41.43 -3.01
C ILE A 569 12.64 41.58 -4.54
N PHE A 570 11.49 41.91 -5.14
CA PHE A 570 11.42 42.08 -6.61
C PHE A 570 12.01 43.40 -7.11
N ARG A 571 12.09 44.42 -6.26
CA ARG A 571 12.67 45.73 -6.62
C ARG A 571 14.20 45.67 -6.69
N ASP A 572 14.81 44.89 -5.80
CA ASP A 572 16.27 44.83 -5.65
C ASP A 572 16.87 43.62 -6.41
N MET A 573 16.04 42.89 -7.17
CA MET A 573 16.42 41.76 -8.01
C MET A 573 17.30 42.20 -9.20
N PRO A 574 18.45 41.53 -9.45
CA PRO A 574 19.32 41.80 -10.60
C PRO A 574 18.56 41.79 -11.93
N ALA A 575 18.86 42.74 -12.82
CA ALA A 575 18.09 42.97 -14.05
C ALA A 575 18.05 41.76 -15.01
N ASP A 576 19.01 40.85 -14.93
CA ASP A 576 19.09 39.60 -15.70
C ASP A 576 18.20 38.47 -15.14
N LEU A 577 17.69 38.64 -13.91
CA LEU A 577 16.79 37.72 -13.21
C LEU A 577 15.33 38.23 -13.15
N GLN A 578 15.08 39.48 -13.57
CA GLN A 578 13.74 40.07 -13.57
C GLN A 578 12.77 39.38 -14.54
N PRO A 579 11.46 39.34 -14.24
CA PRO A 579 10.51 38.55 -15.00
C PRO A 579 10.29 39.05 -16.44
N GLY A 580 10.70 38.23 -17.41
CA GLY A 580 10.40 38.33 -18.84
C GLY A 580 9.87 37.01 -19.41
N LYS A 581 9.73 36.93 -20.75
CA LYS A 581 9.00 35.88 -21.51
C LYS A 581 9.34 34.39 -21.26
N ALA A 582 10.30 34.05 -20.41
CA ALA A 582 10.69 32.66 -20.20
C ALA A 582 11.38 32.46 -18.84
N TRP A 583 10.63 32.00 -17.84
CA TRP A 583 11.18 31.34 -16.65
C TRP A 583 11.43 29.87 -17.01
N ASP A 584 12.36 29.63 -17.94
CA ASP A 584 12.67 28.28 -18.41
C ASP A 584 13.57 27.53 -17.41
N LYS A 585 13.59 26.19 -17.53
CA LYS A 585 14.33 25.24 -16.67
C LYS A 585 15.81 25.60 -16.37
N VAL A 586 16.43 26.44 -17.21
CA VAL A 586 17.83 26.87 -17.09
C VAL A 586 18.03 28.03 -16.10
N ARG A 587 17.02 28.88 -15.89
CA ARG A 587 17.11 30.06 -14.99
C ARG A 587 16.57 29.80 -13.60
N LEU A 588 15.66 28.84 -13.44
CA LEU A 588 15.07 28.48 -12.15
C LEU A 588 16.12 28.20 -11.06
N PRO A 589 17.18 27.41 -11.30
CA PRO A 589 18.20 27.13 -10.26
C PRO A 589 18.92 28.39 -9.77
N LYS A 590 19.15 29.37 -10.64
CA LYS A 590 19.80 30.66 -10.28
C LYS A 590 18.86 31.55 -9.46
N VAL A 591 17.57 31.54 -9.78
CA VAL A 591 16.53 32.24 -9.01
C VAL A 591 16.36 31.61 -7.63
N TYR A 592 16.37 30.27 -7.54
CA TYR A 592 16.31 29.56 -6.26
C TYR A 592 17.50 29.89 -5.35
N LYS A 593 18.72 29.85 -5.90
CA LYS A 593 19.94 30.16 -5.14
C LYS A 593 19.99 31.61 -4.65
N TRP A 594 19.50 32.56 -5.44
CA TRP A 594 19.41 33.97 -5.02
C TRP A 594 18.36 34.17 -3.91
N LEU A 595 17.17 33.57 -4.04
CA LEU A 595 16.12 33.62 -3.02
C LEU A 595 16.56 32.96 -1.70
N GLU A 596 17.29 31.85 -1.78
CA GLU A 596 17.85 31.12 -0.63
C GLU A 596 18.92 31.96 0.12
N THR A 597 19.65 32.82 -0.58
CA THR A 597 20.68 33.69 0.01
C THR A 597 20.06 34.90 0.73
N GLU A 598 18.97 35.47 0.22
CA GLU A 598 18.30 36.66 0.78
C GLU A 598 17.27 36.34 1.87
N LEU A 599 16.65 35.15 1.86
CA LEU A 599 15.57 34.76 2.77
C LEU A 599 16.03 33.82 3.89
N THR A 600 17.21 34.07 4.47
CA THR A 600 17.75 33.27 5.59
C THR A 600 16.76 33.20 6.76
N GLY A 601 15.98 32.10 6.85
CA GLY A 601 15.16 31.79 8.03
C GLY A 601 13.81 31.06 7.87
N VAL A 602 13.36 30.65 6.68
CA VAL A 602 12.08 29.90 6.53
C VAL A 602 12.32 28.51 5.94
N PRO A 603 11.86 27.41 6.57
CA PRO A 603 11.95 26.06 6.01
C PRO A 603 11.18 25.95 4.68
N PHE A 604 11.76 25.26 3.70
CA PHE A 604 11.33 25.25 2.29
C PHE A 604 10.03 24.45 2.02
N GLU A 605 9.38 23.92 3.06
CA GLU A 605 8.23 23.00 2.96
C GLU A 605 6.90 23.72 2.64
N SER A 606 6.86 25.06 2.71
CA SER A 606 5.62 25.84 2.52
C SER A 606 5.51 26.56 1.16
N VAL A 607 6.25 26.15 0.13
CA VAL A 607 6.27 26.89 -1.15
C VAL A 607 5.15 26.46 -2.10
N MET A 608 4.18 27.34 -2.33
CA MET A 608 3.15 27.17 -3.35
C MET A 608 3.59 27.73 -4.71
N LEU A 609 3.51 26.91 -5.77
CA LEU A 609 3.78 27.34 -7.14
C LEU A 609 2.50 27.80 -7.84
N VAL A 610 2.50 29.03 -8.35
CA VAL A 610 1.45 29.53 -9.24
C VAL A 610 1.59 28.83 -10.59
N SER A 611 0.68 27.91 -10.87
CA SER A 611 0.70 27.10 -12.09
C SER A 611 0.04 27.80 -13.29
N LYS A 612 -1.00 28.62 -13.04
CA LYS A 612 -1.77 29.29 -14.09
C LYS A 612 -2.64 30.41 -13.53
N ILE A 613 -2.79 31.51 -14.28
CA ILE A 613 -3.75 32.59 -14.02
C ILE A 613 -4.71 32.69 -15.21
N LYS A 614 -6.02 32.76 -14.94
CA LYS A 614 -7.06 33.02 -15.95
C LYS A 614 -7.90 34.20 -15.50
N VAL A 615 -7.94 35.25 -16.30
CA VAL A 615 -8.87 36.37 -16.12
C VAL A 615 -10.09 36.13 -17.01
N GLY A 616 -11.25 36.68 -16.69
CA GLY A 616 -12.46 36.54 -17.51
C GLY A 616 -13.64 37.35 -16.98
N ARG A 617 -14.64 37.59 -17.83
CA ARG A 617 -15.83 38.35 -17.46
C ARG A 617 -16.79 37.48 -16.64
N ASN A 618 -17.24 37.97 -15.48
CA ASN A 618 -18.20 37.28 -14.63
C ASN A 618 -19.61 37.41 -15.23
N ARG A 619 -19.99 36.44 -16.07
CA ARG A 619 -21.27 36.46 -16.82
C ARG A 619 -22.52 36.36 -15.92
N ASN A 620 -22.37 36.02 -14.65
CA ASN A 620 -23.48 35.85 -13.71
C ASN A 620 -23.71 37.08 -12.81
N SER A 621 -22.86 38.11 -12.87
CA SER A 621 -23.06 39.34 -12.08
C SER A 621 -23.89 40.38 -12.83
N LYS A 622 -24.89 40.96 -12.15
CA LYS A 622 -25.73 42.06 -12.67
C LYS A 622 -25.15 43.46 -12.34
N ASN A 623 -24.07 43.53 -11.56
CA ASN A 623 -23.47 44.78 -11.09
C ASN A 623 -22.23 45.15 -11.95
N PRO A 624 -22.15 46.34 -12.57
CA PRO A 624 -21.03 46.71 -13.46
C PRO A 624 -19.66 46.73 -12.78
N SER A 625 -19.63 47.00 -11.48
CA SER A 625 -18.41 47.02 -10.66
C SER A 625 -17.81 45.62 -10.40
N ASP A 626 -18.59 44.54 -10.60
CA ASP A 626 -18.18 43.15 -10.34
C ASP A 626 -18.05 42.32 -11.64
N ALA A 627 -17.80 43.01 -12.76
CA ALA A 627 -17.87 42.42 -14.10
C ALA A 627 -16.69 41.48 -14.43
N TRP A 628 -15.60 41.48 -13.66
CA TRP A 628 -14.39 40.69 -13.95
C TRP A 628 -13.96 39.80 -12.79
N ARG A 629 -13.45 38.62 -13.13
CA ARG A 629 -12.98 37.61 -12.19
C ARG A 629 -11.63 37.07 -12.66
N ALA A 630 -10.69 36.96 -11.74
CA ALA A 630 -9.43 36.26 -11.94
C ALA A 630 -9.47 34.92 -11.19
N ALA A 631 -8.94 33.86 -11.79
CA ALA A 631 -8.77 32.55 -11.20
C ALA A 631 -7.30 32.17 -11.23
N ILE A 632 -6.70 31.99 -10.05
CA ILE A 632 -5.32 31.60 -9.87
C ILE A 632 -5.30 30.13 -9.42
N TYR A 633 -4.50 29.33 -10.11
CA TYR A 633 -4.35 27.89 -9.86
C TYR A 633 -3.00 27.63 -9.21
N PHE A 634 -3.02 27.04 -8.03
CA PHE A 634 -1.81 26.67 -7.30
C PHE A 634 -1.58 25.17 -7.36
N ARG A 635 -0.31 24.78 -7.45
CA ARG A 635 0.14 23.40 -7.22
C ARG A 635 0.91 23.38 -5.88
N PRO A 636 0.41 22.68 -4.85
CA PRO A 636 1.19 22.42 -3.65
C PRO A 636 2.24 21.33 -3.93
N LEU A 637 3.39 21.42 -3.26
CA LEU A 637 4.38 20.33 -3.31
C LEU A 637 4.16 19.28 -2.21
N GLU A 638 3.40 19.60 -1.16
CA GLU A 638 2.68 18.70 -0.25
C GLU A 638 2.07 19.57 0.85
N LEU A 639 0.83 19.30 1.30
CA LEU A 639 0.26 19.56 2.64
C LEU A 639 -1.28 19.69 2.65
N GLY A 640 -1.86 19.22 3.77
CA GLY A 640 -3.28 19.25 4.13
C GLY A 640 -3.78 20.61 4.65
N TYR A 641 -4.31 20.65 5.89
CA TYR A 641 -5.26 21.62 6.49
C TYR A 641 -4.95 23.15 6.43
N GLU A 642 -3.89 23.61 5.77
CA GLU A 642 -3.37 24.98 5.80
C GLU A 642 -3.95 25.95 4.73
N GLY A 643 -4.75 25.46 3.78
CA GLY A 643 -5.30 26.27 2.68
C GLY A 643 -6.23 27.43 3.11
N LYS A 644 -6.84 27.36 4.30
CA LYS A 644 -7.70 28.43 4.85
C LYS A 644 -6.90 29.62 5.39
N LEU A 645 -5.77 29.35 6.07
CA LEU A 645 -4.87 30.39 6.60
C LEU A 645 -4.24 31.21 5.47
N PHE A 646 -3.89 30.57 4.36
CA PHE A 646 -3.35 31.26 3.17
C PHE A 646 -4.36 32.19 2.49
N ALA A 647 -5.62 31.78 2.38
CA ALA A 647 -6.67 32.63 1.80
C ALA A 647 -6.95 33.87 2.66
N GLN A 648 -6.88 33.71 3.98
CA GLN A 648 -7.03 34.80 4.95
C GLN A 648 -5.84 35.77 4.89
N TYR A 649 -4.61 35.25 4.77
CA TYR A 649 -3.38 36.02 4.60
C TYR A 649 -3.36 36.86 3.31
N ILE A 650 -3.79 36.31 2.17
CA ILE A 650 -3.90 37.04 0.89
C ILE A 650 -4.93 38.18 0.98
N GLY A 651 -6.06 37.94 1.65
CA GLY A 651 -7.11 38.95 1.83
C GLY A 651 -6.68 40.13 2.71
N GLU A 652 -5.88 39.89 3.74
CA GLU A 652 -5.42 40.93 4.68
C GLU A 652 -4.21 41.73 4.17
N LYS A 653 -3.29 41.12 3.40
CA LYS A 653 -2.01 41.75 3.01
C LYS A 653 -1.99 42.44 1.64
N PHE A 654 -3.01 42.26 0.79
CA PHE A 654 -3.07 42.88 -0.55
C PHE A 654 -4.20 43.94 -0.71
N PRO A 655 -4.16 45.07 0.02
CA PRO A 655 -5.09 46.19 -0.18
C PRO A 655 -4.74 47.10 -1.38
N HIS A 656 -3.68 46.78 -2.14
CA HIS A 656 -3.17 47.56 -3.26
C HIS A 656 -3.50 46.92 -4.63
N PRO A 657 -3.56 47.70 -5.73
CA PRO A 657 -4.03 47.22 -7.02
C PRO A 657 -3.16 46.08 -7.57
N LEU A 658 -3.81 44.96 -7.90
CA LEU A 658 -3.15 43.79 -8.48
C LEU A 658 -2.98 44.01 -9.99
N ILE A 659 -1.75 43.89 -10.51
CA ILE A 659 -1.45 43.98 -11.94
C ILE A 659 -1.40 42.57 -12.52
N LEU A 660 -2.33 42.23 -13.42
CA LEU A 660 -2.40 40.90 -14.05
C LEU A 660 -2.14 41.01 -15.56
N ASP A 661 -1.13 40.30 -16.04
CA ASP A 661 -0.77 40.17 -17.47
C ASP A 661 -1.46 38.94 -18.09
N GLY A 662 -2.27 39.14 -19.13
CA GLY A 662 -2.98 38.06 -19.85
C GLY A 662 -2.22 37.48 -21.05
N ASP A 663 -2.38 36.19 -21.32
CA ASP A 663 -1.82 35.49 -22.50
C ASP A 663 -2.66 35.69 -23.78
N ALA A 664 -2.06 35.54 -24.96
CA ALA A 664 -2.63 35.76 -26.29
C ALA A 664 -3.92 34.97 -26.59
N ALA A 665 -4.14 33.84 -25.91
CA ALA A 665 -5.38 33.06 -26.01
C ALA A 665 -6.58 33.78 -25.36
N PHE A 666 -6.35 34.59 -24.31
CA PHE A 666 -7.35 35.40 -23.63
C PHE A 666 -7.71 36.65 -24.45
N ALA A 667 -6.74 37.21 -25.18
CA ALA A 667 -6.96 38.33 -26.08
C ALA A 667 -7.89 38.00 -27.27
N LYS A 668 -8.06 36.72 -27.60
CA LYS A 668 -8.89 36.26 -28.72
C LYS A 668 -10.40 36.22 -28.39
N GLU A 669 -10.77 36.13 -27.11
CA GLU A 669 -12.16 36.20 -26.65
C GLU A 669 -12.69 37.64 -26.52
N MET A 670 -11.79 38.63 -26.51
CA MET A 670 -12.11 40.06 -26.48
C MET A 670 -12.02 40.64 -27.89
N GLN A 671 -13.17 40.89 -28.53
CA GLN A 671 -13.24 41.51 -29.86
C GLN A 671 -12.86 43.00 -29.78
N ALA A 672 -11.56 43.31 -29.84
CA ALA A 672 -10.95 44.58 -30.32
C ALA A 672 -9.56 44.81 -29.67
N ILE A 673 -8.58 43.92 -29.90
CA ILE A 673 -7.21 44.10 -29.37
C ILE A 673 -6.21 44.07 -30.53
N PRO A 674 -5.27 45.05 -30.64
CA PRO A 674 -4.18 44.98 -31.61
C PRO A 674 -3.31 43.74 -31.37
N VAL A 675 -3.13 42.92 -32.41
CA VAL A 675 -2.33 41.68 -32.34
C VAL A 675 -0.90 42.01 -31.89
N GLY A 676 -0.46 41.43 -30.77
CA GLY A 676 0.91 41.57 -30.24
C GLY A 676 1.09 42.50 -29.03
N LYS A 677 0.03 43.16 -28.55
CA LYS A 677 0.05 43.97 -27.32
C LYS A 677 -0.43 43.19 -26.08
N LYS A 678 0.09 43.53 -24.90
CA LYS A 678 -0.22 42.85 -23.63
C LYS A 678 -1.44 43.48 -22.99
N LEU A 679 -2.40 42.68 -22.57
CA LEU A 679 -3.54 43.17 -21.81
C LEU A 679 -3.17 43.24 -20.33
N THR A 680 -3.14 44.44 -19.76
CA THR A 680 -2.94 44.66 -18.33
C THR A 680 -4.27 45.02 -17.69
N VAL A 681 -4.67 44.27 -16.65
CA VAL A 681 -5.83 44.63 -15.82
C VAL A 681 -5.34 45.02 -14.44
N THR A 682 -5.74 46.22 -13.99
CA THR A 682 -5.48 46.75 -12.65
C THR A 682 -6.80 46.93 -11.91
N GLY A 683 -6.88 46.56 -10.64
CA GLY A 683 -8.08 46.79 -9.84
C GLY A 683 -7.87 46.46 -8.37
N LYS A 684 -8.75 46.97 -7.50
CA LYS A 684 -8.75 46.65 -6.07
C LYS A 684 -9.45 45.32 -5.84
N ILE A 685 -8.86 44.46 -5.00
CA ILE A 685 -9.45 43.19 -4.64
C ILE A 685 -10.63 43.43 -3.70
N SER A 686 -11.83 43.04 -4.13
CA SER A 686 -13.05 43.19 -3.32
C SER A 686 -13.44 41.91 -2.59
N GLN A 687 -13.17 40.74 -3.18
CA GLN A 687 -13.49 39.46 -2.57
C GLN A 687 -12.57 38.33 -3.08
N VAL A 688 -12.18 37.42 -2.18
CA VAL A 688 -11.39 36.22 -2.48
C VAL A 688 -12.19 34.99 -2.07
N GLN A 689 -12.29 34.00 -2.97
CA GLN A 689 -13.00 32.72 -2.73
C GLN A 689 -12.12 31.54 -3.11
N LEU A 690 -11.84 30.66 -2.16
CA LEU A 690 -11.15 29.38 -2.38
C LEU A 690 -12.16 28.30 -2.79
N MET A 691 -11.83 27.51 -3.82
CA MET A 691 -12.64 26.36 -4.23
C MET A 691 -11.75 25.14 -4.49
N PRO A 692 -12.12 23.94 -4.02
CA PRO A 692 -11.48 22.70 -4.45
C PRO A 692 -11.77 22.48 -5.94
N THR A 693 -10.77 22.01 -6.69
CA THR A 693 -10.98 21.62 -8.09
C THR A 693 -11.23 20.12 -8.20
N THR A 694 -11.88 19.68 -9.28
CA THR A 694 -12.10 18.26 -9.57
C THR A 694 -10.84 17.53 -10.06
N PHE A 695 -9.70 18.22 -10.16
CA PHE A 695 -8.39 17.65 -10.45
C PHE A 695 -7.62 17.48 -9.13
N GLU A 696 -7.27 16.24 -8.79
CA GLU A 696 -6.45 15.92 -7.61
C GLU A 696 -5.15 16.76 -7.62
N GLY A 697 -4.89 17.44 -6.50
CA GLY A 697 -3.67 18.23 -6.29
C GLY A 697 -3.71 19.69 -6.76
N PHE A 698 -4.87 20.26 -7.14
CA PHE A 698 -4.97 21.67 -7.52
C PHE A 698 -6.05 22.43 -6.73
N TRP A 699 -5.68 23.62 -6.25
CA TRP A 699 -6.61 24.57 -5.61
C TRP A 699 -6.88 25.76 -6.53
N LYS A 700 -8.14 26.21 -6.57
CA LYS A 700 -8.56 27.38 -7.35
C LYS A 700 -8.92 28.52 -6.42
N VAL A 701 -8.24 29.65 -6.57
CA VAL A 701 -8.57 30.89 -5.89
C VAL A 701 -9.23 31.84 -6.89
N ASN A 702 -10.47 32.24 -6.62
CA ASN A 702 -11.15 33.25 -7.39
C ASN A 702 -11.02 34.61 -6.69
N ILE A 703 -10.64 35.62 -7.46
CA ILE A 703 -10.48 36.98 -7.00
C ILE A 703 -11.43 37.86 -7.81
N LEU A 704 -12.27 38.63 -7.11
CA LEU A 704 -13.14 39.65 -7.67
C LEU A 704 -12.46 41.01 -7.52
N LEU A 705 -12.53 41.81 -8.59
CA LEU A 705 -11.91 43.13 -8.66
C LEU A 705 -12.98 44.22 -8.77
N GLN A 706 -12.81 45.30 -8.02
CA GLN A 706 -13.58 46.56 -8.09
C GLN A 706 -12.67 47.72 -8.51
N ASP A 707 -13.27 48.81 -9.00
CA ASP A 707 -12.58 50.02 -9.49
C ASP A 707 -11.43 49.72 -10.47
N TYR A 708 -11.69 48.84 -11.45
CA TYR A 708 -10.65 48.30 -12.32
C TYR A 708 -10.43 49.14 -13.59
N GLY A 709 -9.17 49.19 -14.05
CA GLY A 709 -8.73 49.72 -15.33
C GLY A 709 -8.18 48.62 -16.23
N VAL A 710 -8.36 48.77 -17.54
CA VAL A 710 -7.85 47.83 -18.55
C VAL A 710 -6.98 48.62 -19.53
N GLY A 711 -5.72 48.22 -19.68
CA GLY A 711 -4.72 48.83 -20.58
C GLY A 711 -4.10 47.83 -21.56
N PHE A 712 -3.46 48.33 -22.63
CA PHE A 712 -2.87 47.56 -23.73
C PHE A 712 -1.40 47.87 -23.98
#